data_AF-A0A2N5TY41-F1
#
_entry.id   AF-A0A2N5TY41-F1
#
_cell.length_a   1.000
_cell.length_b   1.000
_cell.length_c   1.000
_cell.angle_alpha   90.00
_cell.angle_beta   90.00
_cell.angle_gamma   90.00
#
_symmetry.space_group_name_H-M   'P 1'
#
loop_
_entity.id
_entity.type
_entity.pdbx_description
1 polymer ?
#
loop_
_entity_poly.entity_id
_entity_poly.type
_entity_poly.pdbx_seq_one_letter_code
_entity_poly.pdbx_strand_id
1 'polypeptide(L)'
;MTFFSRRSTTKQKHTQEHHDDEDEDDEQLLLPTSNGLTHKRIQHVKHSLSYLVISAAASFLLVVMIWLGPGLANHDPKGIATQSNAHVGYMNQDSAKPVIPVSANSSAARPKLSVSKFKTDQKPLPHHSWNPLLYDPAPITHVFVKPCMFPPWAFPAFCTPHQTAREIALYGRWVRVPRDLSKGVGHYYTEIYYRRAQTLDLSSLDPKPITGLQVLDEDEETNPAIQPQLDQHNWQIAGDGLRTGIWPSKVKQANLWFTRSPTFNGSDTIIQPINEISVLWGNKTDLVQPWWGFQRLNKPVFDGDNPMNHIQCDIAVRRQMVKPETPPPLTFHKDGKFKIMQISDLHFSVSGGQCQSADGISECLRDGADATTKKWLTKAIAEAKPDLIVLGGDQQLGRDHTFDTISTLTKLGHFFAAQKIPWTLVFGNHDSDRSLATDEQMYLLKHMPFFVGRAGPGVPGFEEEGTAPVDKLSDMGVGNSLLRVNASLSDPTPLLSLYFLDSHDYPKKTLLEIWDMAMGGTKKYDWLKKSQIEWYKQESSRQPRVLRPYSPSPEYHAKAQSSDVEGQKQKPIGLMFFHIPLPEAYARADINPTTHGELVFGNQREAPLSAEVGDHFFQNAILATSISDRHPPNSTTFEPEIKVIANGHAHATDTCRKHQGVYHCLSGLSSYSGAVDSKASYAGWERRVRVFEVDNFGEKVSTYQLKHALDNPEYPVVRLGSHVLFDSFSNP
;
A
#
# COMPACT_ATOMS: atom_id res chain seq x y z
N MET A 1 38.66 21.73 -37.77
CA MET A 1 39.65 22.08 -38.82
C MET A 1 39.28 23.45 -39.39
N THR A 2 40.24 24.39 -39.33
CA THR A 2 40.43 25.62 -40.15
C THR A 2 39.26 26.60 -40.38
N PHE A 3 39.24 27.81 -39.76
CA PHE A 3 40.07 29.05 -39.91
C PHE A 3 39.26 30.10 -40.76
N PHE A 4 39.19 31.43 -40.57
CA PHE A 4 40.13 32.46 -40.09
C PHE A 4 39.40 33.73 -39.58
N SER A 5 40.08 34.43 -38.68
CA SER A 5 39.84 35.78 -38.15
C SER A 5 40.30 36.90 -39.12
N ARG A 6 39.68 38.09 -39.05
CA ARG A 6 40.38 39.37 -39.30
C ARG A 6 39.76 40.54 -38.51
N ARG A 7 40.65 41.29 -37.86
CA ARG A 7 40.43 42.48 -37.01
C ARG A 7 41.02 43.72 -37.70
N SER A 8 40.68 44.89 -37.13
CA SER A 8 41.28 46.24 -37.27
C SER A 8 40.48 47.17 -38.21
N THR A 9 40.05 48.37 -37.82
CA THR A 9 40.83 49.45 -37.16
C THR A 9 40.01 50.40 -36.27
N THR A 10 40.76 51.01 -35.36
CA THR A 10 40.46 52.02 -34.32
C THR A 10 40.08 53.41 -34.86
N LYS A 11 39.20 54.14 -34.15
CA LYS A 11 39.29 55.61 -33.98
C LYS A 11 38.66 56.04 -32.65
N GLN A 12 39.36 56.95 -31.97
CA GLN A 12 39.13 57.45 -30.60
C GLN A 12 38.07 58.56 -30.50
N LYS A 13 37.35 58.52 -29.36
CA LYS A 13 36.86 59.59 -28.46
C LYS A 13 36.42 60.94 -29.03
N HIS A 14 35.16 61.30 -28.73
CA HIS A 14 34.85 62.54 -28.01
C HIS A 14 33.62 62.36 -27.10
N THR A 15 33.71 62.95 -25.90
CA THR A 15 32.83 62.91 -24.73
C THR A 15 31.58 63.80 -24.87
N GLN A 16 30.41 63.38 -24.37
CA GLN A 16 29.46 64.26 -23.65
C GLN A 16 28.33 63.47 -22.94
N GLU A 17 28.11 63.78 -21.65
CA GLU A 17 26.97 63.38 -20.79
C GLU A 17 25.72 64.23 -21.11
N HIS A 18 24.51 63.68 -20.99
CA HIS A 18 23.46 64.18 -20.08
C HIS A 18 22.18 63.32 -20.04
N HIS A 19 21.52 63.43 -18.89
CA HIS A 19 20.36 62.74 -18.31
C HIS A 19 18.97 63.24 -18.78
N ASP A 20 17.99 62.34 -18.58
CA ASP A 20 16.56 62.47 -18.19
C ASP A 20 15.53 63.20 -19.07
N ASP A 21 14.40 62.52 -19.31
CA ASP A 21 13.02 63.04 -19.11
C ASP A 21 11.99 61.90 -19.34
N GLU A 22 11.29 61.50 -18.27
CA GLU A 22 10.03 60.74 -18.26
C GLU A 22 8.92 61.72 -17.84
N ASP A 23 7.83 61.83 -18.63
CA ASP A 23 6.45 62.13 -18.18
C ASP A 23 5.51 62.32 -19.39
N GLU A 24 4.41 61.54 -19.43
CA GLU A 24 3.10 61.70 -20.13
C GLU A 24 2.42 60.32 -19.98
N ASP A 25 1.26 60.08 -19.37
CA ASP A 25 0.01 60.83 -19.22
C ASP A 25 -0.76 60.27 -18.01
N ASP A 26 -1.47 61.12 -17.26
CA ASP A 26 -2.72 60.73 -16.58
C ASP A 26 -3.48 61.99 -16.16
N GLU A 27 -4.22 62.54 -17.13
CA GLU A 27 -5.13 63.66 -16.93
C GLU A 27 -6.55 63.18 -16.59
N GLN A 28 -7.11 63.88 -15.59
CA GLN A 28 -8.52 64.21 -15.38
C GLN A 28 -9.49 63.18 -14.77
N LEU A 29 -9.92 63.51 -13.53
CA LEU A 29 -11.34 63.74 -13.24
C LEU A 29 -11.50 64.55 -11.93
N LEU A 30 -11.75 65.85 -12.07
CA LEU A 30 -12.14 66.77 -11.01
C LEU A 30 -13.67 66.98 -11.04
N LEU A 31 -14.28 67.15 -9.86
CA LEU A 31 -15.58 67.81 -9.71
C LEU A 31 -15.46 69.01 -8.74
N PRO A 32 -16.25 70.09 -8.95
CA PRO A 32 -16.01 71.39 -8.32
C PRO A 32 -16.82 71.60 -7.03
N THR A 33 -16.28 72.38 -6.09
CA THR A 33 -17.07 72.99 -5.00
C THR A 33 -16.65 74.44 -4.75
N SER A 34 -17.64 75.28 -4.42
CA SER A 34 -17.68 76.72 -4.63
C SER A 34 -17.19 77.61 -3.48
N ASN A 35 -16.48 77.11 -2.48
CA ASN A 35 -15.93 77.95 -1.41
C ASN A 35 -14.45 77.63 -1.25
N GLY A 36 -13.57 78.52 -1.72
CA GLY A 36 -12.12 78.35 -1.85
C GLY A 36 -11.34 78.15 -0.53
N LEU A 37 -11.61 77.05 0.17
CA LEU A 37 -10.80 76.53 1.27
C LEU A 37 -10.50 75.05 0.97
N THR A 38 -9.32 74.79 0.41
CA THR A 38 -8.77 73.45 0.28
C THR A 38 -8.26 72.98 1.65
N HIS A 39 -8.93 71.99 2.24
CA HIS A 39 -8.29 71.16 3.26
C HIS A 39 -7.18 70.34 2.58
N LYS A 40 -5.94 70.43 3.07
CA LYS A 40 -4.91 69.43 2.76
C LYS A 40 -5.39 68.07 3.25
N ARG A 41 -5.97 67.25 2.36
CA ARG A 41 -6.16 65.83 2.61
C ARG A 41 -4.78 65.21 2.62
N ILE A 42 -4.33 64.78 3.79
CA ILE A 42 -3.17 63.92 3.96
C ILE A 42 -3.47 62.62 3.19
N GLN A 43 -2.98 62.52 1.95
CA GLN A 43 -2.81 61.26 1.26
C GLN A 43 -1.31 60.96 1.22
N HIS A 44 -0.85 60.34 2.30
CA HIS A 44 0.28 59.43 2.23
C HIS A 44 -0.19 58.10 2.83
N VAL A 45 -0.86 57.28 2.03
CA VAL A 45 -0.78 55.84 2.27
C VAL A 45 0.53 55.42 1.62
N LYS A 46 1.62 55.62 2.35
CA LYS A 46 2.85 54.86 2.11
C LYS A 46 2.43 53.40 2.11
N HIS A 47 2.82 52.63 1.09
CA HIS A 47 2.85 51.18 1.17
C HIS A 47 3.61 50.82 2.44
N SER A 48 2.88 50.58 3.53
CA SER A 48 3.51 50.35 4.81
C SER A 48 4.25 49.03 4.67
N LEU A 49 5.42 48.94 5.27
CA LEU A 49 6.16 47.68 5.40
C LEU A 49 5.22 46.55 5.88
N SER A 50 4.20 46.89 6.66
CA SER A 50 3.11 45.99 7.06
C SER A 50 2.32 45.42 5.88
N TYR A 51 1.97 46.20 4.86
CA TYR A 51 1.24 45.69 3.69
C TYR A 51 2.09 44.75 2.82
N LEU A 52 3.38 45.06 2.64
CA LEU A 52 4.32 44.18 1.94
C LEU A 52 4.60 42.90 2.75
N VAL A 53 4.75 43.00 4.06
CA VAL A 53 4.92 41.83 4.94
C VAL A 53 3.65 40.98 5.00
N ILE A 54 2.47 41.59 5.07
CA ILE A 54 1.18 40.88 5.03
C ILE A 54 0.99 40.21 3.67
N SER A 55 1.30 40.90 2.56
CA SER A 55 1.22 40.33 1.22
C SER A 55 2.23 39.20 1.00
N ALA A 56 3.46 39.36 1.48
CA ALA A 56 4.48 38.31 1.43
C ALA A 56 4.14 37.12 2.33
N ALA A 57 3.59 37.34 3.52
CA ALA A 57 3.12 36.28 4.41
C ALA A 57 1.90 35.56 3.84
N ALA A 58 0.95 36.30 3.26
CA ALA A 58 -0.20 35.74 2.56
C ALA A 58 0.25 34.94 1.33
N SER A 59 1.18 35.47 0.54
CA SER A 59 1.76 34.77 -0.62
C SER A 59 2.55 33.54 -0.20
N PHE A 60 3.32 33.60 0.89
CA PHE A 60 4.03 32.46 1.46
C PHE A 60 3.05 31.40 1.98
N LEU A 61 1.98 31.80 2.66
CA LEU A 61 0.89 30.90 3.08
C LEU A 61 0.21 30.26 1.85
N LEU A 62 -0.03 31.03 0.79
CA LEU A 62 -0.64 30.54 -0.44
C LEU A 62 0.30 29.57 -1.18
N VAL A 63 1.61 29.83 -1.21
CA VAL A 63 2.63 28.91 -1.72
C VAL A 63 2.71 27.66 -0.85
N VAL A 64 2.67 27.79 0.47
CA VAL A 64 2.63 26.64 1.39
C VAL A 64 1.36 25.82 1.18
N MET A 65 0.20 26.45 0.95
CA MET A 65 -1.07 25.74 0.75
C MET A 65 -1.20 25.10 -0.64
N ILE A 66 -0.79 25.81 -1.71
CA ILE A 66 -1.00 25.37 -3.09
C ILE A 66 0.16 24.51 -3.59
N TRP A 67 1.40 24.87 -3.26
CA TRP A 67 2.59 24.22 -3.81
C TRP A 67 3.25 23.22 -2.87
N LEU A 68 3.27 23.51 -1.56
CA LEU A 68 3.88 22.59 -0.57
C LEU A 68 2.85 21.67 0.07
N GLY A 69 1.60 22.07 0.27
CA GLY A 69 0.57 21.29 0.96
C GLY A 69 0.32 19.92 0.31
N PRO A 70 0.10 19.85 -1.01
CA PRO A 70 0.00 18.59 -1.74
C PRO A 70 1.34 17.83 -1.87
N GLY A 71 2.47 18.53 -1.78
CA GLY A 71 3.82 17.96 -1.85
C GLY A 71 4.37 17.45 -0.52
N LEU A 72 3.81 17.92 0.61
CA LEU A 72 4.04 17.40 1.93
C LEU A 72 3.26 16.10 2.03
N ALA A 73 3.97 14.97 2.12
CA ALA A 73 3.34 13.66 2.23
C ALA A 73 2.26 13.70 3.32
N ASN A 74 1.02 13.39 2.96
CA ASN A 74 0.01 13.03 3.96
C ASN A 74 0.52 11.77 4.64
N HIS A 75 1.26 11.94 5.73
CA HIS A 75 1.58 10.84 6.60
C HIS A 75 0.30 10.52 7.35
N ASP A 76 -0.50 9.61 6.77
CA ASP A 76 -1.33 8.73 7.57
C ASP A 76 -0.46 8.21 8.73
N PRO A 77 -1.02 8.03 9.93
CA PRO A 77 -0.25 7.93 11.15
C PRO A 77 0.76 6.81 11.03
N LYS A 78 2.05 7.19 10.94
CA LYS A 78 3.16 6.25 11.09
C LYS A 78 2.87 5.42 12.33
N GLY A 79 2.85 4.12 12.15
CA GLY A 79 2.71 3.19 13.24
C GLY A 79 1.39 2.45 13.34
N ILE A 80 0.67 2.18 12.24
CA ILE A 80 -0.38 1.14 12.31
C ILE A 80 0.25 -0.18 12.80
N ALA A 81 1.43 -0.52 12.30
CA ALA A 81 2.23 -1.67 12.72
C ALA A 81 2.90 -1.52 14.10
N THR A 82 3.27 -0.30 14.52
CA THR A 82 3.90 -0.11 15.84
C THR A 82 2.87 -0.03 16.96
N GLN A 83 1.67 0.48 16.69
CA GLN A 83 0.56 0.56 17.65
C GLN A 83 0.00 -0.83 17.99
N SER A 84 0.08 -1.80 17.08
CA SER A 84 -0.37 -3.16 17.33
C SER A 84 0.50 -3.92 18.31
N ASN A 85 1.79 -3.65 18.28
CA ASN A 85 2.75 -4.36 19.15
C ASN A 85 2.84 -3.68 20.51
N ALA A 86 2.30 -2.48 20.65
CA ALA A 86 2.09 -1.78 21.91
C ALA A 86 0.89 -2.30 22.71
N HIS A 87 0.35 -3.47 22.39
CA HIS A 87 -0.87 -3.97 23.03
C HIS A 87 -0.76 -4.04 24.55
N VAL A 88 -1.82 -3.52 25.16
CA VAL A 88 -2.08 -3.50 26.59
C VAL A 88 -2.08 -4.95 27.06
N GLY A 89 -1.00 -5.34 27.74
CA GLY A 89 -1.02 -6.55 28.54
C GLY A 89 -2.24 -6.47 29.46
N TYR A 90 -3.20 -7.37 29.25
CA TYR A 90 -4.05 -7.81 30.35
C TYR A 90 -3.07 -8.30 31.40
N MET A 91 -2.77 -7.47 32.41
CA MET A 91 -2.03 -7.92 33.56
C MET A 91 -2.86 -9.06 34.16
N ASN A 92 -2.46 -10.30 33.89
CA ASN A 92 -2.67 -11.37 34.84
C ASN A 92 -2.15 -10.82 36.17
N GLN A 93 -3.05 -10.71 37.13
CA GLN A 93 -2.72 -10.40 38.50
C GLN A 93 -1.81 -11.51 39.01
N ASP A 94 -0.50 -11.33 38.86
CA ASP A 94 0.50 -11.84 39.78
C ASP A 94 1.85 -11.22 39.42
N SER A 95 2.43 -10.54 40.40
CA SER A 95 3.75 -9.91 40.39
C SER A 95 3.92 -8.60 39.59
N ALA A 96 3.71 -7.47 40.27
CA ALA A 96 4.42 -6.24 39.92
C ALA A 96 4.82 -5.48 41.20
N LYS A 97 6.12 -5.47 41.50
CA LYS A 97 6.72 -4.48 42.41
C LYS A 97 6.92 -3.17 41.65
N PRO A 98 6.65 -2.00 42.25
CA PRO A 98 6.87 -0.72 41.57
C PRO A 98 8.36 -0.38 41.54
N VAL A 99 8.83 0.11 40.39
CA VAL A 99 10.21 0.58 40.18
C VAL A 99 10.20 2.12 40.12
N ILE A 100 10.92 2.71 41.09
CA ILE A 100 11.51 4.08 41.21
C ILE A 100 10.63 5.20 41.84
N PRO A 101 11.19 5.92 42.85
CA PRO A 101 10.48 6.93 43.64
C PRO A 101 10.59 8.35 43.05
N VAL A 102 9.52 9.13 43.16
CA VAL A 102 9.54 10.58 42.89
C VAL A 102 9.77 11.31 44.21
N SER A 103 10.88 12.03 44.30
CA SER A 103 11.19 12.92 45.42
C SER A 103 10.23 14.12 45.44
N ALA A 104 9.61 14.34 46.58
CA ALA A 104 8.77 15.50 46.85
C ALA A 104 9.61 16.63 47.47
N ASN A 105 9.53 17.83 46.90
CA ASN A 105 9.59 19.09 47.64
C ASN A 105 9.23 20.27 46.73
N SER A 106 8.02 20.82 46.91
CA SER A 106 7.85 22.26 47.21
C SER A 106 6.38 22.58 47.42
N SER A 107 6.18 23.36 48.47
CA SER A 107 4.94 23.84 49.05
C SER A 107 4.44 25.09 48.31
N ALA A 108 3.19 25.06 47.86
CA ALA A 108 2.34 26.26 47.75
C ALA A 108 0.88 25.84 47.55
N ALA A 109 0.04 26.17 48.53
CA ALA A 109 -1.39 25.92 48.50
C ALA A 109 -2.12 26.82 47.50
N ARG A 110 -2.96 26.22 46.63
CA ARG A 110 -4.08 26.85 45.91
C ARG A 110 -5.20 25.79 45.68
N PRO A 111 -6.46 26.21 45.48
CA PRO A 111 -7.62 25.73 46.23
C PRO A 111 -8.16 24.36 45.78
N LYS A 112 -8.79 23.65 46.73
CA LYS A 112 -9.53 22.41 46.50
C LYS A 112 -10.72 22.65 45.56
N LEU A 113 -10.52 22.44 44.27
CA LEU A 113 -11.62 22.04 43.40
C LEU A 113 -11.93 20.57 43.73
N SER A 114 -13.06 20.38 44.41
CA SER A 114 -13.71 19.09 44.57
C SER A 114 -14.17 18.58 43.20
N VAL A 115 -13.23 18.04 42.42
CA VAL A 115 -13.56 17.07 41.38
C VAL A 115 -13.91 15.80 42.15
N SER A 116 -15.16 15.35 42.03
CA SER A 116 -15.55 14.00 42.44
C SER A 116 -14.46 13.04 42.01
N LYS A 117 -13.70 12.50 42.98
CA LYS A 117 -12.67 11.50 42.72
C LYS A 117 -13.30 10.40 41.87
N PHE A 118 -12.70 10.08 40.73
CA PHE A 118 -12.95 8.80 40.07
C PHE A 118 -12.85 7.70 41.14
N LYS A 119 -13.80 6.75 41.13
CA LYS A 119 -13.72 5.58 42.00
C LYS A 119 -12.33 4.96 41.84
N THR A 120 -11.69 4.65 42.96
CA THR A 120 -10.28 4.25 43.08
C THR A 120 -9.90 2.93 42.38
N ASP A 121 -10.82 2.29 41.66
CA ASP A 121 -10.64 0.97 41.05
C ASP A 121 -10.60 0.95 39.51
N GLN A 122 -10.64 2.10 38.83
CA GLN A 122 -10.52 2.12 37.36
C GLN A 122 -9.12 2.57 36.96
N LYS A 123 -8.27 1.60 36.58
CA LYS A 123 -7.02 1.90 35.84
C LYS A 123 -7.41 2.62 34.53
N PRO A 124 -6.86 3.79 34.22
CA PRO A 124 -7.10 4.45 32.94
C PRO A 124 -6.68 3.53 31.80
N LEU A 125 -7.53 3.39 30.79
CA LEU A 125 -7.11 2.80 29.52
C LEU A 125 -5.98 3.67 28.92
N PRO A 126 -5.00 3.07 28.23
CA PRO A 126 -3.93 3.85 27.62
C PRO A 126 -4.48 4.81 26.56
N HIS A 127 -3.65 5.78 26.20
CA HIS A 127 -3.99 6.73 25.14
C HIS A 127 -4.40 6.01 23.86
N HIS A 128 -5.62 6.27 23.40
CA HIS A 128 -6.15 5.70 22.18
C HIS A 128 -5.54 6.39 20.95
N SER A 129 -5.16 5.60 19.96
CA SER A 129 -4.80 6.03 18.61
C SER A 129 -5.74 5.37 17.61
N TRP A 130 -5.92 5.98 16.45
CA TRP A 130 -6.69 5.35 15.39
C TRP A 130 -5.89 4.20 14.78
N ASN A 131 -6.45 2.99 14.86
CA ASN A 131 -5.93 1.83 14.17
C ASN A 131 -7.11 0.91 13.81
N PRO A 132 -7.54 0.89 12.54
CA PRO A 132 -8.71 0.14 12.13
C PRO A 132 -8.50 -1.38 12.18
N LEU A 133 -7.26 -1.86 12.39
CA LEU A 133 -6.95 -3.28 12.48
C LEU A 133 -6.94 -3.82 13.90
N LEU A 134 -6.78 -2.95 14.91
CA LEU A 134 -6.81 -3.38 16.31
C LEU A 134 -8.21 -3.42 16.87
N TYR A 135 -8.47 -4.40 17.73
CA TYR A 135 -9.72 -4.44 18.47
C TYR A 135 -9.57 -3.64 19.75
N ASP A 136 -10.11 -2.43 19.75
CA ASP A 136 -10.40 -1.71 20.98
C ASP A 136 -11.87 -2.00 21.38
N PRO A 137 -12.12 -2.71 22.49
CA PRO A 137 -13.48 -2.95 22.97
C PRO A 137 -14.16 -1.68 23.47
N ALA A 138 -13.42 -0.60 23.76
CA ALA A 138 -13.98 0.65 24.25
C ALA A 138 -14.80 1.36 23.15
N PRO A 139 -16.11 1.54 23.35
CA PRO A 139 -16.95 2.14 22.33
C PRO A 139 -16.73 3.65 22.22
N ILE A 140 -17.11 4.20 21.07
CA ILE A 140 -17.08 5.62 20.80
C ILE A 140 -18.21 6.32 21.56
N THR A 141 -17.89 7.41 22.26
CA THR A 141 -18.84 8.21 23.05
C THR A 141 -19.12 9.57 22.42
N HIS A 142 -18.15 10.10 21.67
CA HIS A 142 -18.24 11.38 20.98
C HIS A 142 -17.70 11.25 19.57
N VAL A 143 -18.27 12.02 18.65
CA VAL A 143 -17.82 12.16 17.28
C VAL A 143 -17.94 13.64 16.88
N PHE A 144 -17.02 14.13 16.06
CA PHE A 144 -16.98 15.50 15.60
C PHE A 144 -16.31 15.59 14.23
N VAL A 145 -16.94 16.23 13.26
CA VAL A 145 -16.39 16.55 11.94
C VAL A 145 -15.79 17.94 11.99
N LYS A 146 -14.54 18.08 11.55
CA LYS A 146 -13.84 19.37 11.54
C LYS A 146 -13.18 19.65 10.19
N PRO A 147 -13.73 20.61 9.41
CA PRO A 147 -13.04 21.26 8.30
C PRO A 147 -11.92 22.17 8.82
N CYS A 148 -10.75 22.11 8.18
CA CYS A 148 -9.59 22.94 8.49
C CYS A 148 -8.90 23.40 7.20
N MET A 149 -8.53 24.67 7.11
CA MET A 149 -7.75 25.18 5.97
C MET A 149 -6.30 24.68 5.96
N PHE A 150 -5.80 24.18 7.09
CA PHE A 150 -4.44 23.71 7.24
C PHE A 150 -4.40 22.18 7.31
N PRO A 151 -3.31 21.54 6.88
CA PRO A 151 -3.14 20.10 7.03
C PRO A 151 -3.17 19.71 8.53
N PRO A 152 -4.11 18.87 8.98
CA PRO A 152 -4.31 18.60 10.41
C PRO A 152 -3.12 17.94 11.11
N TRP A 153 -2.29 17.19 10.38
CA TRP A 153 -1.08 16.56 10.91
C TRP A 153 0.04 17.58 11.20
N ALA A 154 0.11 18.69 10.46
CA ALA A 154 1.11 19.73 10.66
C ALA A 154 0.64 20.80 11.65
N PHE A 155 -0.68 21.04 11.70
CA PHE A 155 -1.29 22.12 12.47
C PHE A 155 -2.38 21.61 13.42
N PRO A 156 -2.09 20.63 14.31
CA PRO A 156 -3.09 19.99 15.15
C PRO A 156 -3.81 20.98 16.09
N ALA A 157 -3.12 22.05 16.52
CA ALA A 157 -3.71 23.08 17.38
C ALA A 157 -4.87 23.86 16.73
N PHE A 158 -4.88 23.96 15.39
CA PHE A 158 -5.92 24.67 14.64
C PHE A 158 -6.99 23.74 14.10
N CYS A 159 -6.63 22.49 13.81
CA CYS A 159 -7.51 21.54 13.13
C CYS A 159 -8.16 20.51 14.06
N THR A 160 -7.68 20.35 15.29
CA THR A 160 -8.34 19.50 16.28
C THR A 160 -9.53 20.25 16.90
N PRO A 161 -10.69 19.61 17.12
CA PRO A 161 -11.79 20.26 17.81
C PRO A 161 -11.36 20.80 19.18
N HIS A 162 -11.84 21.99 19.52
CA HIS A 162 -11.53 22.65 20.80
C HIS A 162 -11.93 21.74 21.97
N GLN A 163 -11.11 21.72 23.01
CA GLN A 163 -11.34 20.94 24.22
C GLN A 163 -10.68 21.59 25.43
N THR A 164 -11.43 21.67 26.52
CA THR A 164 -10.97 22.17 27.81
C THR A 164 -10.21 21.09 28.59
N ALA A 165 -9.40 21.49 29.57
CA ALA A 165 -8.70 20.55 30.46
C ALA A 165 -9.69 19.63 31.20
N ARG A 166 -10.89 20.13 31.53
CA ARG A 166 -11.95 19.35 32.16
C ARG A 166 -12.48 18.27 31.22
N GLU A 167 -12.74 18.59 29.97
CA GLU A 167 -13.22 17.60 28.99
C GLU A 167 -12.18 16.54 28.68
N ILE A 168 -10.90 16.91 28.60
CA ILE A 168 -9.80 15.94 28.45
C ILE A 168 -9.78 14.97 29.64
N ALA A 169 -9.96 15.48 30.87
CA ALA A 169 -9.96 14.66 32.07
C ALA A 169 -11.19 13.72 32.17
N LEU A 170 -12.34 14.13 31.61
CA LEU A 170 -13.58 13.35 31.65
C LEU A 170 -13.71 12.35 30.50
N TYR A 171 -13.33 12.76 29.29
CA TYR A 171 -13.67 12.04 28.06
C TYR A 171 -12.44 11.62 27.25
N GLY A 172 -11.24 11.96 27.71
CA GLY A 172 -10.00 11.76 26.96
C GLY A 172 -9.81 12.80 25.85
N ARG A 173 -8.67 12.69 25.17
CA ARG A 173 -8.34 13.54 24.02
C ARG A 173 -9.08 13.06 22.77
N TRP A 174 -9.37 13.99 21.86
CA TRP A 174 -9.81 13.64 20.51
C TRP A 174 -8.80 12.73 19.82
N VAL A 175 -9.30 11.62 19.27
CA VAL A 175 -8.59 10.75 18.35
C VAL A 175 -9.01 11.13 16.95
N ARG A 176 -8.03 11.38 16.09
CA ARG A 176 -8.25 11.72 14.69
C ARG A 176 -8.42 10.43 13.89
N VAL A 177 -9.48 10.34 13.08
CA VAL A 177 -9.54 9.40 11.97
C VAL A 177 -8.76 10.06 10.83
N PRO A 178 -7.50 9.66 10.60
CA PRO A 178 -6.76 10.17 9.45
C PRO A 178 -7.53 9.79 8.19
N ARG A 179 -7.39 10.61 7.14
CA ARG A 179 -8.05 10.52 5.82
C ARG A 179 -9.08 11.63 5.61
N ASP A 180 -8.61 12.66 4.89
CA ASP A 180 -9.35 13.85 4.51
C ASP A 180 -10.54 13.52 3.60
N LEU A 181 -11.76 13.63 4.13
CA LEU A 181 -13.02 13.40 3.40
C LEU A 181 -13.11 14.22 2.11
N SER A 182 -12.55 15.43 2.11
CA SER A 182 -12.57 16.41 1.02
C SER A 182 -11.37 16.30 0.07
N LYS A 183 -10.53 15.28 0.24
CA LYS A 183 -9.33 15.03 -0.58
C LYS A 183 -9.68 15.05 -2.05
N GLY A 184 -9.15 16.03 -2.78
CA GLY A 184 -9.29 16.19 -4.25
C GLY A 184 -10.49 17.04 -4.70
N VAL A 185 -11.43 17.40 -3.82
CA VAL A 185 -12.60 18.26 -4.13
C VAL A 185 -12.57 19.60 -3.41
N GLY A 186 -11.90 19.70 -2.26
CA GLY A 186 -11.94 20.88 -1.40
C GLY A 186 -10.59 21.58 -1.23
N HIS A 187 -10.66 22.83 -0.76
CA HIS A 187 -9.49 23.56 -0.25
C HIS A 187 -9.30 23.38 1.26
N TYR A 188 -10.22 22.67 1.91
CA TYR A 188 -10.21 22.36 3.32
C TYR A 188 -9.95 20.87 3.50
N TYR A 189 -9.14 20.54 4.50
CA TYR A 189 -9.02 19.20 5.03
C TYR A 189 -10.20 18.95 5.97
N THR A 190 -11.04 17.97 5.66
CA THR A 190 -12.21 17.63 6.47
C THR A 190 -12.00 16.26 7.07
N GLU A 191 -11.85 16.18 8.39
CA GLU A 191 -11.58 14.92 9.09
C GLU A 191 -12.60 14.65 10.19
N ILE A 192 -12.72 13.38 10.56
CA ILE A 192 -13.56 12.91 11.66
C ILE A 192 -12.67 12.73 12.89
N TYR A 193 -13.14 13.24 14.02
CA TYR A 193 -12.55 13.04 15.33
C TYR A 193 -13.52 12.28 16.21
N TYR A 194 -13.03 11.38 17.05
CA TYR A 194 -13.86 10.70 18.03
C TYR A 194 -13.20 10.68 19.41
N ARG A 195 -14.01 10.37 20.43
CA ARG A 195 -13.53 9.96 21.76
C ARG A 195 -14.10 8.61 22.11
N ARG A 196 -13.33 7.84 22.87
CA ARG A 196 -13.69 6.50 23.34
C ARG A 196 -13.98 6.53 24.84
N ALA A 197 -14.77 5.56 25.29
CA ALA A 197 -14.95 5.31 26.72
C ALA A 197 -13.59 5.08 27.39
N GLN A 198 -13.35 5.76 28.51
CA GLN A 198 -12.10 5.62 29.28
C GLN A 198 -12.15 4.47 30.30
N THR A 199 -13.29 3.76 30.35
CA THR A 199 -13.57 2.63 31.22
C THR A 199 -14.39 1.58 30.48
N LEU A 200 -14.23 0.32 30.89
CA LEU A 200 -15.02 -0.81 30.40
C LEU A 200 -16.37 -0.95 31.11
N ASP A 201 -16.60 -0.23 32.21
CA ASP A 201 -17.91 -0.16 32.86
C ASP A 201 -18.84 0.79 32.07
N LEU A 202 -19.52 0.22 31.07
CA LEU A 202 -20.40 0.99 30.18
C LEU A 202 -21.71 1.43 30.85
N SER A 203 -22.11 0.76 31.93
CA SER A 203 -23.39 1.00 32.61
C SER A 203 -23.45 2.39 33.24
N SER A 204 -22.30 2.91 33.70
CA SER A 204 -22.15 4.18 34.40
C SER A 204 -21.74 5.35 33.50
N LEU A 205 -21.49 5.11 32.21
CA LEU A 205 -21.06 6.15 31.28
C LEU A 205 -22.14 7.21 31.04
N ASP A 206 -21.71 8.46 31.12
CA ASP A 206 -22.42 9.65 30.67
C ASP A 206 -21.41 10.57 29.94
N PRO A 207 -21.61 10.86 28.63
CA PRO A 207 -22.70 10.39 27.78
C PRO A 207 -22.60 8.91 27.41
N LYS A 208 -23.76 8.31 27.11
CA LYS A 208 -23.85 6.93 26.62
C LYS A 208 -23.10 6.73 25.29
N PRO A 209 -22.63 5.51 24.99
CA PRO A 209 -22.00 5.19 23.72
C PRO A 209 -22.85 5.52 22.50
N ILE A 210 -22.19 5.87 21.40
CA ILE A 210 -22.82 6.11 20.10
C ILE A 210 -23.23 4.75 19.51
N THR A 211 -24.51 4.65 19.15
CA THR A 211 -25.10 3.43 18.58
C THR A 211 -25.46 3.58 17.11
N GLY A 212 -25.58 4.80 16.59
CA GLY A 212 -25.88 5.03 15.16
C GLY A 212 -25.09 6.21 14.60
N LEU A 213 -24.71 6.08 13.33
CA LEU A 213 -24.13 7.14 12.50
C LEU A 213 -24.82 7.12 11.13
N GLN A 214 -25.12 8.29 10.58
CA GLN A 214 -25.68 8.44 9.24
C GLN A 214 -25.27 9.77 8.60
N VAL A 215 -25.20 9.80 7.27
CA VAL A 215 -25.01 11.02 6.48
C VAL A 215 -26.36 11.48 5.96
N LEU A 216 -26.68 12.76 6.12
CA LEU A 216 -27.88 13.38 5.56
C LEU A 216 -27.49 14.62 4.75
N ASP A 217 -28.14 14.79 3.60
CA ASP A 217 -28.04 16.03 2.82
C ASP A 217 -28.97 17.10 3.42
N GLU A 218 -28.63 18.38 3.26
CA GLU A 218 -29.34 19.53 3.86
C GLU A 218 -30.86 19.54 3.57
N ASP A 219 -31.29 19.08 2.39
CA ASP A 219 -32.70 18.99 2.00
C ASP A 219 -33.45 17.84 2.70
N GLU A 220 -32.75 16.81 3.14
CA GLU A 220 -33.34 15.70 3.90
C GLU A 220 -33.52 16.03 5.37
N GLU A 221 -32.67 16.90 5.92
CA GLU A 221 -32.78 17.37 7.29
C GLU A 221 -34.12 18.06 7.54
N THR A 222 -34.66 18.75 6.53
CA THR A 222 -35.94 19.46 6.63
C THR A 222 -37.13 18.65 6.09
N ASN A 223 -36.91 17.40 5.68
CA ASN A 223 -37.96 16.57 5.11
C ASN A 223 -38.99 16.16 6.19
N PRO A 224 -40.29 16.46 6.00
CA PRO A 224 -41.33 16.17 6.99
C PRO A 224 -41.52 14.67 7.27
N ALA A 225 -41.02 13.77 6.42
CA ALA A 225 -41.04 12.33 6.67
C ALA A 225 -39.85 11.85 7.52
N ILE A 226 -38.72 12.57 7.52
CA ILE A 226 -37.47 12.17 8.19
C ILE A 226 -37.36 12.84 9.55
N GLN A 227 -37.74 14.13 9.67
CA GLN A 227 -37.64 14.91 10.90
C GLN A 227 -38.26 14.20 12.13
N PRO A 228 -39.47 13.60 12.06
CA PRO A 228 -40.04 12.90 13.21
C PRO A 228 -39.18 11.72 13.69
N GLN A 229 -38.47 11.04 12.77
CA GLN A 229 -37.59 9.93 13.10
C GLN A 229 -36.29 10.42 13.77
N LEU A 230 -35.76 11.56 13.30
CA LEU A 230 -34.60 12.20 13.91
C LEU A 230 -34.89 12.60 15.36
N ASP A 231 -36.04 13.22 15.57
CA ASP A 231 -36.49 13.67 16.91
C ASP A 231 -36.78 12.49 17.83
N GLN A 232 -37.50 11.46 17.34
CA GLN A 232 -37.85 10.28 18.12
C GLN A 232 -36.61 9.54 18.64
N HIS A 233 -35.54 9.48 17.84
CA HIS A 233 -34.32 8.78 18.18
C HIS A 233 -33.19 9.71 18.65
N ASN A 234 -33.49 10.98 18.96
CA ASN A 234 -32.53 11.97 19.46
C ASN A 234 -31.22 12.01 18.64
N TRP A 235 -31.36 12.08 17.32
CA TRP A 235 -30.23 12.25 16.41
C TRP A 235 -29.66 13.66 16.54
N GLN A 236 -28.33 13.78 16.50
CA GLN A 236 -27.61 15.04 16.68
C GLN A 236 -26.51 15.18 15.63
N ILE A 237 -26.22 16.42 15.23
CA ILE A 237 -25.16 16.75 14.28
C ILE A 237 -23.78 16.60 14.95
N ALA A 238 -22.85 15.93 14.26
CA ALA A 238 -21.48 15.71 14.66
C ALA A 238 -20.56 16.88 14.28
N GLY A 239 -20.80 18.08 14.82
CA GLY A 239 -19.92 19.24 14.58
C GLY A 239 -20.23 20.00 13.29
N ASP A 240 -19.21 20.26 12.47
CA ASP A 240 -19.33 21.08 11.26
C ASP A 240 -19.73 20.25 10.02
N GLY A 241 -20.08 20.92 8.92
CA GLY A 241 -20.55 20.26 7.69
C GLY A 241 -19.47 19.47 6.95
N LEU A 242 -19.85 18.28 6.45
CA LEU A 242 -18.98 17.35 5.72
C LEU A 242 -18.46 17.92 4.39
N ARG A 243 -19.14 18.92 3.84
CA ARG A 243 -18.87 19.50 2.52
C ARG A 243 -18.51 21.00 2.58
N THR A 244 -18.02 21.43 3.75
CA THR A 244 -17.56 22.81 3.97
C THR A 244 -16.26 23.07 3.20
N GLY A 245 -16.19 24.20 2.48
CA GLY A 245 -14.94 24.63 1.81
C GLY A 245 -14.63 23.93 0.48
N ILE A 246 -15.65 23.40 -0.19
CA ILE A 246 -15.56 22.64 -1.45
C ILE A 246 -15.84 23.52 -2.66
N TRP A 247 -15.13 23.27 -3.77
CA TRP A 247 -15.27 24.00 -5.02
C TRP A 247 -15.65 23.07 -6.20
N PRO A 248 -16.58 23.47 -7.09
CA PRO A 248 -17.38 24.70 -7.07
C PRO A 248 -18.46 24.67 -5.99
N SER A 249 -18.83 25.84 -5.45
CA SER A 249 -19.76 26.06 -4.32
C SER A 249 -21.21 25.58 -4.53
N LYS A 250 -21.50 24.82 -5.60
CA LYS A 250 -22.83 24.30 -5.94
C LYS A 250 -23.11 22.90 -5.38
N VAL A 251 -22.21 22.33 -4.58
CA VAL A 251 -22.44 21.04 -3.94
C VAL A 251 -23.39 21.24 -2.75
N LYS A 252 -24.50 20.49 -2.72
CA LYS A 252 -25.43 20.48 -1.58
C LYS A 252 -24.66 20.16 -0.29
N GLN A 253 -24.93 20.88 0.80
CA GLN A 253 -24.30 20.57 2.08
C GLN A 253 -24.81 19.23 2.64
N ALA A 254 -24.00 18.61 3.47
CA ALA A 254 -24.33 17.37 4.17
C ALA A 254 -23.68 17.35 5.54
N ASN A 255 -24.35 16.73 6.51
CA ASN A 255 -23.87 16.60 7.88
C ASN A 255 -23.77 15.14 8.29
N LEU A 256 -22.82 14.84 9.18
CA LEU A 256 -22.77 13.56 9.87
C LEU A 256 -23.66 13.65 11.11
N TRP A 257 -24.62 12.75 11.21
CA TRP A 257 -25.54 12.64 12.33
C TRP A 257 -25.20 11.42 13.17
N PHE A 258 -25.38 11.51 14.48
CA PHE A 258 -25.18 10.40 15.40
C PHE A 258 -26.35 10.27 16.38
N THR A 259 -26.57 9.06 16.91
CA THR A 259 -27.55 8.80 17.98
C THR A 259 -26.97 7.90 19.05
N ARG A 260 -27.57 7.98 20.25
CA ARG A 260 -27.26 7.15 21.41
C ARG A 260 -28.52 6.40 21.80
N SER A 261 -28.42 5.09 21.95
CA SER A 261 -29.54 4.32 22.48
C SER A 261 -29.77 4.67 23.95
N PRO A 262 -30.99 5.09 24.34
CA PRO A 262 -31.33 5.36 25.73
C PRO A 262 -31.39 4.07 26.57
N THR A 263 -31.49 2.90 25.92
CA THR A 263 -31.63 1.60 26.58
C THR A 263 -30.31 0.83 26.71
N PHE A 264 -29.19 1.35 26.17
CA PHE A 264 -27.91 0.64 26.28
C PHE A 264 -27.37 0.70 27.72
N ASN A 265 -27.49 -0.41 28.45
CA ASN A 265 -27.04 -0.58 29.84
C ASN A 265 -25.69 -1.33 29.97
N GLY A 266 -25.05 -1.71 28.86
CA GLY A 266 -23.81 -2.48 28.84
C GLY A 266 -23.98 -4.00 28.93
N SER A 267 -25.16 -4.51 29.29
CA SER A 267 -25.51 -5.94 29.30
C SER A 267 -26.44 -6.37 28.15
N ASP A 268 -27.14 -5.41 27.53
CA ASP A 268 -28.13 -5.69 26.48
C ASP A 268 -27.49 -5.95 25.10
N THR A 269 -27.88 -7.06 24.47
CA THR A 269 -27.40 -7.51 23.15
C THR A 269 -28.03 -6.79 21.97
N ILE A 270 -29.05 -5.95 22.19
CA ILE A 270 -29.99 -5.53 21.13
C ILE A 270 -29.37 -4.52 20.16
N ILE A 271 -28.52 -3.59 20.63
CA ILE A 271 -27.83 -2.62 19.76
C ILE A 271 -26.40 -2.43 20.26
N GLN A 272 -25.43 -3.04 19.57
CA GLN A 272 -24.04 -2.87 19.92
C GLN A 272 -23.53 -1.49 19.54
N PRO A 273 -22.71 -0.85 20.39
CA PRO A 273 -22.16 0.46 20.10
C PRO A 273 -21.15 0.41 18.95
N ILE A 274 -20.84 1.59 18.41
CA ILE A 274 -19.81 1.75 17.39
C ILE A 274 -18.44 1.79 18.08
N ASN A 275 -17.53 0.95 17.62
CA ASN A 275 -16.19 0.80 18.19
C ASN A 275 -15.10 1.38 17.29
N GLU A 276 -15.32 1.58 15.99
CA GLU A 276 -14.30 2.22 15.15
C GLU A 276 -14.95 2.89 13.94
N ILE A 277 -14.33 3.96 13.45
CA ILE A 277 -14.70 4.67 12.24
C ILE A 277 -13.54 4.56 11.26
N SER A 278 -13.86 4.23 10.01
CA SER A 278 -12.93 4.26 8.89
C SER A 278 -13.55 5.05 7.76
N VAL A 279 -12.70 5.58 6.89
CA VAL A 279 -13.12 6.18 5.64
C VAL A 279 -12.61 5.25 4.54
N LEU A 280 -13.28 5.17 3.40
CA LEU A 280 -12.75 4.54 2.19
C LEU A 280 -13.15 5.34 0.95
N TRP A 281 -12.37 5.20 -0.12
CA TRP A 281 -12.73 5.73 -1.43
C TRP A 281 -12.93 4.61 -2.44
N GLY A 282 -13.72 4.86 -3.47
CA GLY A 282 -13.94 3.90 -4.55
C GLY A 282 -14.57 4.53 -5.78
N ASN A 283 -14.77 3.72 -6.83
CA ASN A 283 -15.59 4.11 -7.97
C ASN A 283 -17.05 3.72 -7.69
N LYS A 284 -18.02 4.58 -8.02
CA LYS A 284 -19.46 4.32 -7.88
C LYS A 284 -19.92 3.02 -8.55
N THR A 285 -19.31 2.63 -9.68
CA THR A 285 -19.65 1.39 -10.41
C THR A 285 -18.83 0.18 -9.96
N ASP A 286 -17.74 0.39 -9.22
CA ASP A 286 -16.88 -0.65 -8.64
C ASP A 286 -16.48 -0.27 -7.21
N LEU A 287 -17.48 -0.27 -6.32
CA LEU A 287 -17.31 0.18 -4.94
C LEU A 287 -16.31 -0.71 -4.20
N VAL A 288 -15.32 -0.07 -3.59
CA VAL A 288 -14.41 -0.73 -2.65
C VAL A 288 -15.24 -1.23 -1.46
N GLN A 289 -15.12 -2.52 -1.14
CA GLN A 289 -15.77 -3.06 0.04
C GLN A 289 -15.02 -2.56 1.30
N PRO A 290 -15.72 -2.15 2.37
CA PRO A 290 -15.06 -1.82 3.64
C PRO A 290 -14.21 -2.97 4.17
N TRP A 291 -13.22 -2.66 5.00
CA TRP A 291 -12.45 -3.68 5.73
C TRP A 291 -13.37 -4.68 6.45
N TRP A 292 -12.98 -5.96 6.57
CA TRP A 292 -13.84 -6.97 7.18
C TRP A 292 -14.37 -6.56 8.57
N GLY A 293 -15.68 -6.67 8.75
CA GLY A 293 -16.40 -6.24 9.96
C GLY A 293 -16.85 -4.77 9.96
N PHE A 294 -16.38 -3.95 9.02
CA PHE A 294 -16.90 -2.59 8.83
C PHE A 294 -18.16 -2.61 7.95
N GLN A 295 -19.07 -1.69 8.22
CA GLN A 295 -20.31 -1.47 7.48
C GLN A 295 -20.32 -0.03 6.97
N ARG A 296 -20.56 0.16 5.68
CA ARG A 296 -20.74 1.48 5.06
C ARG A 296 -21.98 2.14 5.66
N LEU A 297 -21.92 3.46 5.85
CA LEU A 297 -23.10 4.24 6.24
C LEU A 297 -24.17 4.26 5.14
N ASN A 298 -25.34 4.83 5.46
CA ASN A 298 -26.49 4.93 4.56
C ASN A 298 -26.19 5.68 3.25
N LYS A 299 -25.28 6.65 3.28
CA LYS A 299 -24.92 7.50 2.14
C LYS A 299 -23.43 7.83 2.11
N PRO A 300 -22.85 8.06 0.91
CA PRO A 300 -21.49 8.57 0.80
C PRO A 300 -21.42 10.05 1.20
N VAL A 301 -20.21 10.50 1.55
CA VAL A 301 -19.91 11.92 1.68
C VAL A 301 -19.93 12.58 0.30
N PHE A 302 -19.37 11.93 -0.73
CA PHE A 302 -19.42 12.35 -2.13
C PHE A 302 -19.80 11.17 -3.02
N ASP A 303 -20.81 11.34 -3.87
CA ASP A 303 -21.38 10.26 -4.70
C ASP A 303 -20.73 10.14 -6.10
N GLY A 304 -19.39 10.30 -6.18
CA GLY A 304 -18.65 10.15 -7.44
C GLY A 304 -18.98 11.19 -8.54
N ASP A 305 -19.93 12.08 -8.35
CA ASP A 305 -20.26 13.14 -9.32
C ASP A 305 -19.39 14.39 -9.07
N ASN A 306 -18.08 14.21 -9.16
CA ASN A 306 -17.11 15.25 -8.81
C ASN A 306 -15.89 15.21 -9.76
N PRO A 307 -15.09 16.30 -9.83
CA PRO A 307 -13.95 16.39 -10.75
C PRO A 307 -12.79 15.43 -10.43
N MET A 308 -12.85 14.64 -9.36
CA MET A 308 -11.79 13.68 -8.97
C MET A 308 -11.92 12.34 -9.68
N ASN A 309 -12.08 12.34 -11.00
CA ASN A 309 -12.19 11.10 -11.76
C ASN A 309 -13.29 10.16 -11.22
N HIS A 310 -14.42 10.75 -10.84
CA HIS A 310 -15.59 10.06 -10.32
C HIS A 310 -15.41 9.23 -9.03
N ILE A 311 -14.52 9.67 -8.14
CA ILE A 311 -14.25 8.96 -6.88
C ILE A 311 -15.33 9.26 -5.83
N GLN A 312 -15.93 8.21 -5.29
CA GLN A 312 -16.83 8.23 -4.15
C GLN A 312 -16.05 8.17 -2.83
N CYS A 313 -16.53 8.92 -1.82
CA CYS A 313 -15.98 8.93 -0.46
C CYS A 313 -17.02 8.38 0.51
N ASP A 314 -16.70 7.30 1.20
CA ASP A 314 -17.59 6.62 2.13
C ASP A 314 -17.05 6.66 3.56
N ILE A 315 -17.96 6.75 4.51
CA ILE A 315 -17.67 6.47 5.93
C ILE A 315 -18.15 5.05 6.22
N ALA A 316 -17.34 4.29 6.94
CA ALA A 316 -17.68 2.96 7.42
C ALA A 316 -17.44 2.83 8.92
N VAL A 317 -18.24 2.01 9.58
CA VAL A 317 -18.22 1.84 11.03
C VAL A 317 -18.09 0.37 11.40
N ARG A 318 -17.38 0.08 12.49
CA ARG A 318 -17.25 -1.28 13.01
C ARG A 318 -17.83 -1.37 14.41
N ARG A 319 -18.62 -2.40 14.66
CA ARG A 319 -19.20 -2.72 15.99
C ARG A 319 -18.51 -3.94 16.62
N GLN A 320 -18.07 -4.87 15.79
CA GLN A 320 -17.34 -6.06 16.20
C GLN A 320 -16.16 -6.29 15.27
N MET A 321 -15.08 -6.84 15.81
CA MET A 321 -14.01 -7.35 14.99
C MET A 321 -14.44 -8.67 14.34
N VAL A 322 -14.30 -8.75 13.02
CA VAL A 322 -14.38 -10.01 12.30
C VAL A 322 -12.96 -10.53 12.14
N LYS A 323 -12.69 -11.71 12.72
CA LYS A 323 -11.39 -12.35 12.54
C LYS A 323 -11.25 -12.78 11.08
N PRO A 324 -10.15 -12.43 10.39
CA PRO A 324 -9.88 -12.90 9.03
C PRO A 324 -9.82 -14.43 8.98
N GLU A 325 -10.31 -15.00 7.87
CA GLU A 325 -10.21 -16.44 7.63
C GLU A 325 -8.74 -16.82 7.38
N THR A 326 -8.28 -17.88 8.05
CA THR A 326 -6.88 -18.31 7.97
C THR A 326 -6.64 -19.12 6.69
N PRO A 327 -5.51 -18.91 6.00
CA PRO A 327 -5.15 -19.71 4.83
C PRO A 327 -4.94 -21.19 5.21
N PRO A 328 -5.29 -22.14 4.32
CA PRO A 328 -4.86 -23.52 4.48
C PRO A 328 -3.33 -23.63 4.38
N PRO A 329 -2.70 -24.62 5.04
CA PRO A 329 -1.27 -24.90 4.87
C PRO A 329 -0.93 -25.22 3.41
N LEU A 330 0.27 -24.84 2.97
CA LEU A 330 0.76 -25.16 1.64
C LEU A 330 1.27 -26.61 1.61
N THR A 331 0.55 -27.47 0.91
CA THR A 331 0.90 -28.89 0.78
C THR A 331 0.69 -29.38 -0.63
N PHE A 332 1.49 -30.36 -1.06
CA PHE A 332 1.22 -31.10 -2.29
C PHE A 332 -0.12 -31.84 -2.20
N HIS A 333 -0.77 -31.99 -3.36
CA HIS A 333 -1.90 -32.91 -3.52
C HIS A 333 -1.43 -34.36 -3.40
N LYS A 334 -2.39 -35.27 -3.23
CA LYS A 334 -2.11 -36.72 -3.15
C LYS A 334 -1.43 -37.27 -4.40
N ASP A 335 -1.63 -36.64 -5.56
CA ASP A 335 -0.97 -37.00 -6.82
C ASP A 335 0.41 -36.35 -6.99
N GLY A 336 0.92 -35.67 -5.96
CA GLY A 336 2.24 -35.04 -5.96
C GLY A 336 2.30 -33.72 -6.72
N LYS A 337 1.16 -33.07 -6.98
CA LYS A 337 1.10 -31.79 -7.69
C LYS A 337 0.98 -30.60 -6.75
N PHE A 338 1.50 -29.46 -7.19
CA PHE A 338 1.30 -28.16 -6.58
C PHE A 338 1.37 -27.08 -7.67
N LYS A 339 0.37 -26.20 -7.74
CA LYS A 339 0.27 -25.15 -8.77
C LYS A 339 0.41 -23.75 -8.20
N ILE A 340 1.25 -22.94 -8.84
CA ILE A 340 1.47 -21.54 -8.47
C ILE A 340 1.06 -20.66 -9.65
N MET A 341 0.13 -19.73 -9.42
CA MET A 341 -0.25 -18.74 -10.42
C MET A 341 0.38 -17.39 -10.07
N GLN A 342 1.22 -16.88 -10.97
CA GLN A 342 1.83 -15.56 -10.86
C GLN A 342 0.97 -14.53 -11.61
N ILE A 343 0.56 -13.49 -10.89
CA ILE A 343 -0.19 -12.34 -11.40
C ILE A 343 0.66 -11.10 -11.14
N SER A 344 1.05 -10.36 -12.17
CA SER A 344 1.95 -9.21 -12.02
C SER A 344 1.36 -7.95 -12.64
N ASP A 345 1.79 -6.79 -12.13
CA ASP A 345 1.54 -5.49 -12.73
C ASP A 345 0.02 -5.19 -12.77
N LEU A 346 -0.64 -5.30 -11.61
CA LEU A 346 -2.08 -5.05 -11.51
C LEU A 346 -2.43 -3.57 -11.66
N HIS A 347 -1.60 -2.67 -11.14
CA HIS A 347 -1.79 -1.23 -11.21
C HIS A 347 -3.21 -0.76 -10.87
N PHE A 348 -3.85 -1.40 -9.88
CA PHE A 348 -5.21 -1.06 -9.49
C PHE A 348 -5.29 0.37 -8.98
N SER A 349 -6.47 0.96 -9.15
CA SER A 349 -6.74 2.30 -8.65
C SER A 349 -8.04 2.32 -7.85
N VAL A 350 -8.18 3.34 -7.01
CA VAL A 350 -9.45 3.62 -6.35
C VAL A 350 -10.56 3.87 -7.37
N SER A 351 -10.26 4.62 -8.43
CA SER A 351 -11.20 5.05 -9.48
C SER A 351 -11.50 3.97 -10.54
N GLY A 352 -10.98 2.75 -10.42
CA GLY A 352 -11.25 1.66 -11.36
C GLY A 352 -10.31 1.60 -12.58
N GLY A 353 -9.26 2.42 -12.59
CA GLY A 353 -8.20 2.42 -13.60
C GLY A 353 -8.60 2.98 -14.97
N GLN A 354 -7.62 3.46 -15.73
CA GLN A 354 -7.79 3.80 -17.14
C GLN A 354 -7.45 2.59 -18.00
N CYS A 355 -8.24 2.32 -19.03
CA CYS A 355 -7.98 1.21 -19.95
C CYS A 355 -6.78 1.53 -20.84
N GLN A 356 -5.65 0.91 -20.53
CA GLN A 356 -4.40 1.09 -21.25
C GLN A 356 -4.25 0.05 -22.36
N SER A 357 -3.86 0.48 -23.57
CA SER A 357 -3.64 -0.40 -24.73
C SER A 357 -4.83 -1.34 -24.99
N ALA A 358 -6.04 -0.82 -24.83
CA ALA A 358 -7.29 -1.58 -24.81
C ALA A 358 -8.46 -0.84 -25.49
N ASP A 359 -8.15 0.07 -26.41
CA ASP A 359 -9.13 0.96 -27.06
C ASP A 359 -10.23 0.22 -27.83
N GLY A 360 -10.00 -1.05 -28.19
CA GLY A 360 -10.98 -1.93 -28.84
C GLY A 360 -11.89 -2.72 -27.87
N ILE A 361 -11.72 -2.60 -26.56
CA ILE A 361 -12.47 -3.39 -25.56
C ILE A 361 -13.60 -2.53 -24.98
N SER A 362 -14.78 -2.64 -25.58
CA SER A 362 -15.95 -1.84 -25.21
C SER A 362 -16.33 -1.98 -23.72
N GLU A 363 -16.19 -3.18 -23.16
CA GLU A 363 -16.44 -3.47 -21.76
C GLU A 363 -15.45 -2.78 -20.84
N CYS A 364 -14.19 -2.63 -21.26
CA CYS A 364 -13.19 -1.90 -20.48
C CYS A 364 -13.53 -0.41 -20.45
N LEU A 365 -13.84 0.18 -21.61
CA LEU A 365 -14.22 1.59 -21.68
C LEU A 365 -15.50 1.90 -20.88
N ARG A 366 -16.42 0.93 -20.79
CA ARG A 366 -17.67 1.06 -20.03
C ARG A 366 -17.50 0.82 -18.52
N ASP A 367 -16.79 -0.24 -18.14
CA ASP A 367 -16.76 -0.75 -16.76
C ASP A 367 -15.49 -0.32 -15.99
N GLY A 368 -14.46 0.14 -16.69
CA GLY A 368 -13.14 0.44 -16.15
C GLY A 368 -12.15 -0.73 -16.25
N ALA A 369 -10.87 -0.39 -16.13
CA ALA A 369 -9.76 -1.34 -16.29
C ALA A 369 -9.67 -2.36 -15.15
N ASP A 370 -9.88 -1.95 -13.91
CA ASP A 370 -9.83 -2.83 -12.74
C ASP A 370 -10.96 -3.85 -12.77
N ALA A 371 -12.19 -3.41 -13.08
CA ALA A 371 -13.36 -4.28 -13.17
C ALA A 371 -13.20 -5.33 -14.27
N THR A 372 -12.69 -4.90 -15.44
CA THR A 372 -12.36 -5.81 -16.55
C THR A 372 -11.25 -6.78 -16.17
N THR A 373 -10.24 -6.30 -15.44
CA THR A 373 -9.14 -7.11 -14.92
C THR A 373 -9.63 -8.20 -13.98
N LYS A 374 -10.44 -7.84 -12.97
CA LYS A 374 -11.04 -8.81 -12.03
C LYS A 374 -11.90 -9.85 -12.74
N LYS A 375 -12.71 -9.44 -13.74
CA LYS A 375 -13.57 -10.36 -14.51
C LYS A 375 -12.74 -11.42 -15.24
N TRP A 376 -11.69 -11.03 -15.96
CA TRP A 376 -10.87 -12.00 -16.68
C TRP A 376 -10.03 -12.87 -15.72
N LEU A 377 -9.45 -12.27 -14.67
CA LEU A 377 -8.66 -13.01 -13.67
C LEU A 377 -9.51 -14.05 -12.94
N THR A 378 -10.77 -13.76 -12.62
CA THR A 378 -11.69 -14.74 -12.03
C THR A 378 -11.79 -15.99 -12.91
N LYS A 379 -11.91 -15.81 -14.23
CA LYS A 379 -11.96 -16.93 -15.18
C LYS A 379 -10.61 -17.65 -15.28
N ALA A 380 -9.50 -16.92 -15.32
CA ALA A 380 -8.17 -17.52 -15.40
C ALA A 380 -7.81 -18.32 -14.13
N ILE A 381 -8.20 -17.84 -12.95
CA ILE A 381 -8.04 -18.55 -11.67
C ILE A 381 -8.90 -19.82 -11.67
N ALA A 382 -10.16 -19.73 -12.12
CA ALA A 382 -11.05 -20.89 -12.22
C ALA A 382 -10.55 -21.96 -13.20
N GLU A 383 -9.89 -21.55 -14.29
CA GLU A 383 -9.25 -22.44 -15.26
C GLU A 383 -7.98 -23.09 -14.69
N ALA A 384 -7.08 -22.30 -14.11
CA ALA A 384 -5.80 -22.79 -13.59
C ALA A 384 -5.95 -23.66 -12.34
N LYS A 385 -6.90 -23.31 -11.45
CA LYS A 385 -7.08 -23.87 -10.11
C LYS A 385 -5.76 -23.94 -9.32
N PRO A 386 -5.12 -22.78 -9.05
CA PRO A 386 -3.85 -22.75 -8.36
C PRO A 386 -3.99 -23.08 -6.86
N ASP A 387 -2.92 -23.60 -6.27
CA ASP A 387 -2.79 -23.85 -4.83
C ASP A 387 -2.22 -22.63 -4.10
N LEU A 388 -1.51 -21.77 -4.83
CA LEU A 388 -0.98 -20.50 -4.35
C LEU A 388 -1.05 -19.45 -5.47
N ILE A 389 -1.51 -18.25 -5.12
CA ILE A 389 -1.39 -17.07 -5.97
C ILE A 389 -0.22 -16.21 -5.49
N VAL A 390 0.68 -15.84 -6.40
CA VAL A 390 1.80 -14.92 -6.13
C VAL A 390 1.57 -13.64 -6.92
N LEU A 391 1.41 -12.53 -6.21
CA LEU A 391 1.36 -11.21 -6.83
C LEU A 391 2.78 -10.70 -7.05
N GLY A 392 3.21 -10.63 -8.30
CA GLY A 392 4.60 -10.38 -8.70
C GLY A 392 5.00 -8.90 -8.74
N GLY A 393 4.50 -8.08 -7.83
CA GLY A 393 4.77 -6.62 -7.74
C GLY A 393 3.90 -5.75 -8.64
N ASP A 394 3.94 -4.44 -8.33
CA ASP A 394 3.19 -3.36 -8.99
C ASP A 394 1.67 -3.55 -8.91
N GLN A 395 1.17 -3.67 -7.68
CA GLN A 395 -0.25 -3.84 -7.41
C GLN A 395 -1.06 -2.55 -7.58
N GLN A 396 -0.39 -1.40 -7.46
CA GLN A 396 -0.99 -0.07 -7.52
C GLN A 396 -0.28 0.83 -8.54
N LEU A 397 -0.76 2.06 -8.73
CA LEU A 397 -0.25 2.98 -9.74
C LEU A 397 1.08 3.66 -9.37
N GLY A 398 1.51 3.58 -8.11
CA GLY A 398 2.76 4.16 -7.64
C GLY A 398 2.71 5.61 -7.21
N ARG A 399 3.90 6.07 -6.81
CA ARG A 399 4.14 7.36 -6.14
C ARG A 399 3.48 8.51 -6.91
N ASP A 400 2.59 9.22 -6.23
CA ASP A 400 1.83 10.39 -6.71
C ASP A 400 0.66 10.10 -7.66
N HIS A 401 0.45 8.83 -8.03
CA HIS A 401 -0.67 8.40 -8.88
C HIS A 401 -1.70 7.54 -8.13
N THR A 402 -1.30 6.89 -7.04
CA THR A 402 -2.22 6.15 -6.18
C THR A 402 -3.04 7.14 -5.35
N PHE A 403 -4.34 7.22 -5.63
CA PHE A 403 -5.21 8.15 -4.91
C PHE A 403 -5.31 7.82 -3.41
N ASP A 404 -5.43 6.55 -3.05
CA ASP A 404 -5.41 6.09 -1.66
C ASP A 404 -4.98 4.62 -1.58
N THR A 405 -3.86 4.37 -0.90
CA THR A 405 -3.27 3.03 -0.81
C THR A 405 -4.14 2.07 -0.02
N ILE A 406 -4.71 2.48 1.13
CA ILE A 406 -5.55 1.61 1.97
C ILE A 406 -6.77 1.10 1.19
N SER A 407 -7.48 1.99 0.48
CA SER A 407 -8.67 1.63 -0.31
C SER A 407 -8.30 0.74 -1.49
N THR A 408 -7.16 0.99 -2.15
CA THR A 408 -6.66 0.17 -3.26
C THR A 408 -6.29 -1.23 -2.79
N LEU A 409 -5.51 -1.35 -1.71
CA LEU A 409 -5.14 -2.63 -1.12
C LEU A 409 -6.35 -3.38 -0.57
N THR A 410 -7.33 -2.68 0.01
CA THR A 410 -8.58 -3.31 0.48
C THR A 410 -9.40 -3.85 -0.69
N LYS A 411 -9.48 -3.13 -1.81
CA LYS A 411 -10.11 -3.61 -3.06
C LYS A 411 -9.45 -4.91 -3.54
N LEU A 412 -8.13 -4.92 -3.59
CA LEU A 412 -7.32 -6.06 -3.99
C LEU A 412 -7.51 -7.24 -3.02
N GLY A 413 -7.46 -6.98 -1.72
CA GLY A 413 -7.63 -7.99 -0.66
C GLY A 413 -8.97 -8.70 -0.74
N HIS A 414 -10.07 -7.96 -0.93
CA HIS A 414 -11.39 -8.58 -1.13
C HIS A 414 -11.47 -9.44 -2.38
N PHE A 415 -10.84 -9.01 -3.48
CA PHE A 415 -10.82 -9.79 -4.72
C PHE A 415 -10.13 -11.15 -4.52
N PHE A 416 -8.95 -11.18 -3.89
CA PHE A 416 -8.21 -12.43 -3.66
C PHE A 416 -8.79 -13.28 -2.52
N ALA A 417 -9.28 -12.66 -1.45
CA ALA A 417 -9.98 -13.38 -0.39
C ALA A 417 -11.23 -14.14 -0.91
N ALA A 418 -11.96 -13.56 -1.87
CA ALA A 418 -13.11 -14.20 -2.49
C ALA A 418 -12.76 -15.47 -3.27
N GLN A 419 -11.50 -15.62 -3.72
CA GLN A 419 -11.05 -16.83 -4.42
C GLN A 419 -10.83 -18.01 -3.47
N LYS A 420 -10.65 -17.75 -2.16
CA LYS A 420 -10.35 -18.75 -1.13
C LYS A 420 -9.10 -19.59 -1.41
N ILE A 421 -8.10 -18.97 -2.03
CA ILE A 421 -6.80 -19.57 -2.35
C ILE A 421 -5.75 -18.81 -1.56
N PRO A 422 -4.78 -19.48 -0.90
CA PRO A 422 -3.62 -18.82 -0.32
C PRO A 422 -2.97 -17.85 -1.31
N TRP A 423 -2.65 -16.65 -0.85
CA TRP A 423 -1.99 -15.66 -1.70
C TRP A 423 -0.91 -14.89 -0.95
N THR A 424 0.10 -14.45 -1.70
CA THR A 424 1.22 -13.65 -1.21
C THR A 424 1.61 -12.63 -2.26
N LEU A 425 2.51 -11.71 -1.91
CA LEU A 425 3.06 -10.76 -2.87
C LEU A 425 4.56 -10.53 -2.67
N VAL A 426 5.17 -10.01 -3.71
CA VAL A 426 6.43 -9.25 -3.65
C VAL A 426 6.11 -7.81 -4.02
N PHE A 427 6.81 -6.85 -3.43
CA PHE A 427 6.63 -5.44 -3.77
C PHE A 427 7.36 -5.10 -5.06
N GLY A 428 6.75 -4.22 -5.85
CA GLY A 428 7.35 -3.59 -7.04
C GLY A 428 7.64 -2.11 -6.85
N ASN A 429 8.22 -1.50 -7.89
CA ASN A 429 8.62 -0.09 -7.85
C ASN A 429 7.43 0.89 -7.82
N HIS A 430 6.24 0.44 -8.22
CA HIS A 430 4.98 1.18 -8.06
C HIS A 430 4.26 0.88 -6.73
N ASP A 431 4.74 -0.04 -5.89
CA ASP A 431 4.10 -0.26 -4.58
C ASP A 431 4.62 0.71 -3.50
N SER A 432 5.71 1.42 -3.78
CA SER A 432 6.16 2.55 -2.95
C SER A 432 5.29 3.79 -3.16
N ASP A 433 4.51 4.18 -2.16
CA ASP A 433 3.60 5.34 -2.21
C ASP A 433 3.82 6.31 -1.05
N ARG A 434 3.37 7.58 -1.23
CA ARG A 434 3.47 8.62 -0.18
C ARG A 434 2.43 8.48 0.93
N SER A 435 1.27 7.90 0.62
CA SER A 435 0.15 7.80 1.57
C SER A 435 0.36 6.71 2.62
N LEU A 436 1.07 5.62 2.29
CA LEU A 436 1.31 4.53 3.21
C LEU A 436 2.64 3.82 2.91
N ALA A 437 3.50 3.67 3.92
CA ALA A 437 4.80 3.03 3.78
C ALA A 437 4.66 1.51 3.56
N THR A 438 5.63 0.87 2.89
CA THR A 438 5.54 -0.55 2.48
C THR A 438 5.48 -1.51 3.66
N ASP A 439 6.11 -1.19 4.79
CA ASP A 439 5.98 -1.93 6.05
C ASP A 439 4.56 -1.84 6.63
N GLU A 440 3.92 -0.68 6.56
CA GLU A 440 2.52 -0.51 6.95
C GLU A 440 1.56 -1.20 5.96
N GLN A 441 1.88 -1.18 4.67
CA GLN A 441 1.13 -1.96 3.67
C GLN A 441 1.21 -3.46 3.98
N MET A 442 2.40 -4.00 4.27
CA MET A 442 2.57 -5.39 4.69
C MET A 442 1.77 -5.71 5.96
N TYR A 443 1.73 -4.78 6.91
CA TYR A 443 0.92 -4.93 8.11
C TYR A 443 -0.57 -5.05 7.77
N LEU A 444 -1.10 -4.23 6.85
CA LEU A 444 -2.47 -4.38 6.35
C LEU A 444 -2.67 -5.74 5.70
N LEU A 445 -1.82 -6.12 4.74
CA LEU A 445 -1.96 -7.34 3.95
C LEU A 445 -1.99 -8.60 4.82
N LYS A 446 -1.15 -8.67 5.86
CA LYS A 446 -1.14 -9.80 6.83
C LYS A 446 -2.44 -9.99 7.60
N HIS A 447 -3.26 -8.94 7.70
CA HIS A 447 -4.57 -9.00 8.35
C HIS A 447 -5.70 -9.28 7.36
N MET A 448 -5.39 -9.61 6.10
CA MET A 448 -6.38 -10.02 5.10
C MET A 448 -6.58 -11.54 5.10
N PRO A 449 -7.79 -12.05 4.81
CA PRO A 449 -8.04 -13.48 4.68
C PRO A 449 -7.17 -14.13 3.61
N PHE A 450 -6.75 -15.37 3.89
CA PHE A 450 -5.93 -16.21 3.00
C PHE A 450 -4.53 -15.67 2.66
N PHE A 451 -4.08 -14.53 3.23
CA PHE A 451 -2.73 -14.03 2.99
C PHE A 451 -1.67 -14.87 3.74
N VAL A 452 -0.63 -15.31 3.04
CA VAL A 452 0.49 -16.11 3.60
C VAL A 452 1.84 -15.39 3.57
N GLY A 453 1.90 -14.18 3.05
CA GLY A 453 3.13 -13.38 2.98
C GLY A 453 3.65 -12.96 4.35
N ARG A 454 4.93 -12.60 4.40
CA ARG A 454 5.65 -12.21 5.62
C ARG A 454 6.47 -10.95 5.38
N ALA A 455 6.67 -10.16 6.42
CA ALA A 455 7.49 -8.96 6.36
C ALA A 455 8.98 -9.30 6.21
N GLY A 456 9.45 -10.36 6.89
CA GLY A 456 10.86 -10.76 6.85
C GLY A 456 11.73 -10.08 7.91
N PRO A 457 13.02 -10.44 7.98
CA PRO A 457 13.91 -9.91 8.99
C PRO A 457 14.22 -8.42 8.75
N GLY A 458 14.44 -7.69 9.84
CA GLY A 458 14.84 -6.29 9.76
C GLY A 458 13.68 -5.33 9.42
N VAL A 459 12.43 -5.74 9.62
CA VAL A 459 11.25 -4.88 9.50
C VAL A 459 10.67 -4.62 10.91
N PRO A 460 10.54 -3.35 11.35
CA PRO A 460 9.94 -3.02 12.64
C PRO A 460 8.48 -3.45 12.72
N GLY A 461 8.03 -3.92 13.88
CA GLY A 461 6.62 -4.20 14.13
C GLY A 461 6.12 -5.58 13.68
N PHE A 462 7.04 -6.55 13.49
CA PHE A 462 6.71 -7.92 13.05
C PHE A 462 7.40 -9.01 13.89
N GLU A 463 7.62 -8.76 15.18
CA GLU A 463 8.28 -9.70 16.09
C GLU A 463 7.56 -11.06 16.19
N GLU A 464 6.25 -11.09 15.93
CA GLU A 464 5.45 -12.33 15.90
C GLU A 464 5.86 -13.30 14.79
N GLU A 465 6.62 -12.85 13.80
CA GLU A 465 7.21 -13.71 12.76
C GLU A 465 8.48 -14.44 13.24
N GLY A 466 8.90 -14.27 14.50
CA GLY A 466 10.12 -14.85 15.05
C GLY A 466 11.40 -14.12 14.62
N THR A 467 11.26 -12.87 14.19
CA THR A 467 12.37 -11.99 13.81
C THR A 467 12.85 -11.18 15.01
N ALA A 468 14.13 -10.78 15.00
CA ALA A 468 14.67 -9.94 16.06
C ALA A 468 14.03 -8.53 15.99
N PRO A 469 13.63 -7.93 17.13
CA PRO A 469 13.11 -6.57 17.16
C PRO A 469 14.14 -5.58 16.60
N VAL A 470 13.68 -4.65 15.77
CA VAL A 470 14.51 -3.58 15.19
C VAL A 470 13.78 -2.25 15.24
N ASP A 471 14.54 -1.17 15.50
CA ASP A 471 13.98 0.18 15.56
C ASP A 471 13.81 0.83 14.19
N LYS A 472 14.47 0.29 13.15
CA LYS A 472 14.51 0.85 11.80
C LYS A 472 14.48 -0.25 10.76
N LEU A 473 13.82 0.06 9.64
CA LEU A 473 13.82 -0.80 8.45
C LEU A 473 15.25 -1.01 7.95
N SER A 474 15.62 -2.27 7.76
CA SER A 474 16.90 -2.67 7.19
C SER A 474 17.02 -2.29 5.72
N ASP A 475 18.23 -2.38 5.17
CA ASP A 475 18.46 -2.16 3.74
C ASP A 475 17.89 -3.28 2.86
N MET A 476 17.40 -4.38 3.45
CA MET A 476 16.76 -5.47 2.71
C MET A 476 15.38 -5.11 2.16
N GLY A 477 14.73 -4.07 2.69
CA GLY A 477 13.33 -3.76 2.36
C GLY A 477 12.34 -4.65 3.11
N VAL A 478 11.13 -4.79 2.59
CA VAL A 478 9.99 -5.49 3.21
C VAL A 478 9.51 -6.62 2.31
N GLY A 479 9.11 -7.76 2.86
CA GLY A 479 8.58 -8.88 2.09
C GLY A 479 9.59 -10.00 1.83
N ASN A 480 10.79 -9.93 2.42
CA ASN A 480 11.82 -10.95 2.28
C ASN A 480 11.44 -12.21 3.08
N SER A 481 10.97 -13.25 2.42
CA SER A 481 10.41 -14.42 3.10
C SER A 481 10.63 -15.74 2.38
N LEU A 482 10.50 -16.82 3.14
CA LEU A 482 10.56 -18.19 2.65
C LEU A 482 9.29 -18.93 3.07
N LEU A 483 8.54 -19.42 2.10
CA LEU A 483 7.44 -20.36 2.30
C LEU A 483 7.88 -21.76 1.87
N ARG A 484 7.44 -22.77 2.62
CA ARG A 484 7.72 -24.18 2.31
C ARG A 484 6.42 -24.89 1.99
N VAL A 485 6.47 -25.78 1.00
CA VAL A 485 5.35 -26.66 0.65
C VAL A 485 5.68 -28.06 1.16
N ASN A 486 4.82 -28.57 2.04
CA ASN A 486 5.01 -29.89 2.64
C ASN A 486 4.43 -31.00 1.78
N ALA A 487 4.92 -32.22 1.96
CA ALA A 487 4.47 -33.41 1.25
C ALA A 487 2.95 -33.63 1.39
N SER A 488 2.41 -33.44 2.59
CA SER A 488 0.97 -33.45 2.87
C SER A 488 0.67 -32.77 4.20
N LEU A 489 -0.62 -32.69 4.59
CA LEU A 489 -0.99 -32.24 5.94
C LEU A 489 -0.50 -33.18 7.05
N SER A 490 -0.41 -34.49 6.78
CA SER A 490 0.03 -35.50 7.74
C SER A 490 1.54 -35.75 7.73
N ASP A 491 2.24 -35.33 6.67
CA ASP A 491 3.68 -35.45 6.53
C ASP A 491 4.30 -34.06 6.32
N PRO A 492 4.92 -33.48 7.38
CA PRO A 492 5.46 -32.13 7.34
C PRO A 492 6.81 -32.03 6.62
N THR A 493 7.26 -33.08 5.91
CA THR A 493 8.48 -33.03 5.09
C THR A 493 8.34 -31.95 4.01
N PRO A 494 9.16 -30.88 4.01
CA PRO A 494 9.07 -29.84 2.99
C PRO A 494 9.79 -30.30 1.72
N LEU A 495 9.11 -30.19 0.58
CA LEU A 495 9.57 -30.70 -0.71
C LEU A 495 9.75 -29.61 -1.77
N LEU A 496 9.31 -28.39 -1.48
CA LEU A 496 9.52 -27.21 -2.31
C LEU A 496 9.72 -25.97 -1.45
N SER A 497 10.71 -25.16 -1.81
CA SER A 497 11.05 -23.87 -1.17
C SER A 497 10.66 -22.72 -2.09
N LEU A 498 9.89 -21.77 -1.58
CA LEU A 498 9.43 -20.57 -2.30
C LEU A 498 10.05 -19.33 -1.64
N TYR A 499 11.01 -18.72 -2.30
CA TYR A 499 11.69 -17.51 -1.84
C TYR A 499 11.02 -16.27 -2.42
N PHE A 500 10.74 -15.28 -1.59
CA PHE A 500 10.17 -13.98 -1.97
C PHE A 500 11.13 -12.88 -1.51
N LEU A 501 11.53 -11.99 -2.41
CA LEU A 501 12.49 -10.93 -2.10
C LEU A 501 11.94 -9.56 -2.52
N ASP A 502 12.32 -8.53 -1.76
CA ASP A 502 12.07 -7.14 -2.11
C ASP A 502 13.17 -6.66 -3.07
N SER A 503 12.82 -6.43 -4.34
CA SER A 503 13.75 -5.89 -5.32
C SER A 503 13.88 -4.36 -5.27
N HIS A 504 13.22 -3.70 -4.31
CA HIS A 504 13.18 -2.26 -4.08
C HIS A 504 12.46 -1.48 -5.21
N ASP A 505 12.44 -0.14 -5.10
CA ASP A 505 11.85 0.76 -6.09
C ASP A 505 12.92 1.44 -6.98
N TYR A 506 13.45 2.57 -6.51
CA TYR A 506 14.41 3.42 -7.17
C TYR A 506 15.41 3.86 -6.10
N PRO A 507 16.70 4.02 -6.44
CA PRO A 507 17.69 4.48 -5.47
C PRO A 507 17.29 5.86 -4.93
N LYS A 508 17.67 6.12 -3.67
CA LYS A 508 17.41 7.41 -3.03
C LYS A 508 18.09 8.52 -3.83
N LYS A 509 17.28 9.41 -4.40
CA LYS A 509 17.74 10.52 -5.23
C LYS A 509 18.76 11.40 -4.49
N THR A 510 19.99 11.35 -4.94
CA THR A 510 21.03 12.32 -4.61
C THR A 510 20.84 13.61 -5.42
N LEU A 511 21.43 14.72 -4.97
CA LEU A 511 21.41 15.98 -5.74
C LEU A 511 21.98 15.81 -7.16
N LEU A 512 22.94 14.90 -7.32
CA LEU A 512 23.53 14.57 -8.62
C LEU A 512 22.54 13.87 -9.54
N GLU A 513 21.76 12.91 -9.03
CA GLU A 513 20.74 12.18 -9.80
C GLU A 513 19.54 13.07 -10.16
N ILE A 514 19.18 14.02 -9.29
CA ILE A 514 18.18 15.04 -9.63
C ILE A 514 18.66 15.88 -10.82
N TRP A 515 19.94 16.25 -10.83
CA TRP A 515 20.54 17.02 -11.91
C TRP A 515 20.67 16.20 -13.21
N ASP A 516 21.07 14.93 -13.11
CA ASP A 516 21.13 14.00 -14.24
C ASP A 516 19.75 13.79 -14.89
N MET A 517 18.71 13.56 -14.08
CA MET A 517 17.32 13.47 -14.56
C MET A 517 16.86 14.78 -15.24
N ALA A 518 17.23 15.94 -14.69
CA ALA A 518 16.89 17.24 -15.28
C ALA A 518 17.60 17.47 -16.64
N MET A 519 18.74 16.80 -16.86
CA MET A 519 19.53 16.83 -18.09
C MET A 519 19.16 15.69 -19.07
N GLY A 520 18.11 14.91 -18.79
CA GLY A 520 17.62 13.84 -19.66
C GLY A 520 18.15 12.44 -19.34
N GLY A 521 18.78 12.24 -18.18
CA GLY A 521 19.18 10.93 -17.68
C GLY A 521 17.99 10.01 -17.37
N THR A 522 18.18 8.71 -17.51
CA THR A 522 17.16 7.68 -17.25
C THR A 522 17.03 7.40 -15.75
N LYS A 523 15.81 7.05 -15.30
CA LYS A 523 15.61 6.56 -13.92
C LYS A 523 16.22 5.17 -13.80
N LYS A 524 17.24 5.02 -12.95
CA LYS A 524 17.82 3.73 -12.62
C LYS A 524 16.96 3.00 -11.60
N TYR A 525 16.80 1.70 -11.76
CA TYR A 525 16.15 0.84 -10.77
C TYR A 525 17.12 0.47 -9.66
N ASP A 526 16.58 0.29 -8.45
CA ASP A 526 17.38 -0.24 -7.35
C ASP A 526 17.52 -1.78 -7.46
N TRP A 527 18.31 -2.40 -6.59
CA TRP A 527 18.74 -3.79 -6.71
C TRP A 527 18.74 -4.55 -5.36
N LEU A 528 18.79 -5.88 -5.46
CA LEU A 528 18.94 -6.78 -4.30
C LEU A 528 20.29 -6.59 -3.60
N LYS A 529 20.26 -6.27 -2.30
CA LYS A 529 21.44 -5.88 -1.52
C LYS A 529 22.28 -7.07 -1.06
N LYS A 530 23.52 -6.78 -0.65
CA LYS A 530 24.39 -7.76 0.04
C LYS A 530 23.74 -8.42 1.26
N SER A 531 22.96 -7.67 2.04
CA SER A 531 22.23 -8.23 3.19
C SER A 531 21.20 -9.28 2.76
N GLN A 532 20.52 -9.09 1.62
CA GLN A 532 19.61 -10.09 1.04
C GLN A 532 20.35 -11.32 0.49
N ILE A 533 21.56 -11.14 -0.07
CA ILE A 533 22.44 -12.25 -0.48
C ILE A 533 22.78 -13.12 0.73
N GLU A 534 23.24 -12.50 1.82
CA GLU A 534 23.64 -13.23 3.03
C GLU A 534 22.45 -13.87 3.73
N TRP A 535 21.30 -13.19 3.76
CA TRP A 535 20.05 -13.77 4.24
C TRP A 535 19.66 -15.02 3.44
N TYR A 536 19.64 -14.94 2.10
CA TYR A 536 19.30 -16.08 1.25
C TYR A 536 20.25 -17.27 1.48
N LYS A 537 21.57 -17.04 1.54
CA LYS A 537 22.54 -18.10 1.83
C LYS A 537 22.26 -18.78 3.18
N GLN A 538 21.95 -17.97 4.21
CA GLN A 538 21.61 -18.50 5.52
C GLN A 538 20.33 -19.34 5.48
N GLU A 539 19.25 -18.84 4.88
CA GLU A 539 18.00 -19.58 4.77
C GLU A 539 18.15 -20.86 3.94
N SER A 540 18.89 -20.81 2.84
CA SER A 540 19.25 -21.99 2.06
C SER A 540 20.02 -23.03 2.90
N SER A 541 21.04 -22.59 3.65
CA SER A 541 21.84 -23.50 4.48
C SER A 541 20.98 -24.24 5.51
N ARG A 542 19.97 -23.55 6.07
CA ARG A 542 19.02 -24.05 7.07
C ARG A 542 17.90 -24.92 6.48
N GLN A 543 17.79 -25.07 5.15
CA GLN A 543 16.80 -25.98 4.59
C GLN A 543 17.01 -27.40 5.13
N PRO A 544 15.96 -28.18 5.38
CA PRO A 544 16.15 -29.58 5.71
C PRO A 544 16.71 -30.34 4.51
N ARG A 545 17.45 -31.41 4.78
CA ARG A 545 17.91 -32.34 3.74
C ARG A 545 16.90 -33.48 3.64
N VAL A 546 16.42 -33.72 2.44
CA VAL A 546 15.37 -34.70 2.14
C VAL A 546 15.90 -35.71 1.13
N LEU A 547 15.51 -36.98 1.28
CA LEU A 547 15.81 -38.01 0.29
C LEU A 547 14.93 -37.78 -0.93
N ARG A 548 15.54 -37.67 -2.11
CA ARG A 548 14.83 -37.42 -3.36
C ARG A 548 15.12 -38.55 -4.37
N PRO A 549 14.13 -39.03 -5.14
CA PRO A 549 12.73 -38.58 -5.18
C PRO A 549 11.92 -39.01 -3.94
N TYR A 550 10.99 -38.16 -3.52
CA TYR A 550 10.05 -38.46 -2.45
C TYR A 550 8.99 -39.47 -2.89
N SER A 551 8.55 -40.35 -1.98
CA SER A 551 7.40 -41.22 -2.17
C SER A 551 6.58 -41.29 -0.88
N PRO A 552 5.23 -41.17 -0.92
CA PRO A 552 4.37 -41.28 0.26
C PRO A 552 4.17 -42.75 0.65
N SER A 553 5.26 -43.46 0.95
CA SER A 553 5.27 -44.89 1.28
C SER A 553 6.01 -45.18 2.58
N PRO A 554 5.56 -46.15 3.39
CA PRO A 554 6.29 -46.56 4.60
C PRO A 554 7.74 -46.93 4.33
N GLU A 555 8.02 -47.54 3.17
CA GLU A 555 9.37 -47.92 2.73
C GLU A 555 10.26 -46.70 2.52
N TYR A 556 9.72 -45.63 1.91
CA TYR A 556 10.44 -44.37 1.77
C TYR A 556 10.78 -43.77 3.13
N HIS A 557 9.82 -43.74 4.07
CA HIS A 557 10.06 -43.17 5.41
C HIS A 557 11.13 -43.96 6.18
N ALA A 558 11.06 -45.29 6.14
CA ALA A 558 12.09 -46.15 6.74
C ALA A 558 13.47 -45.90 6.11
N LYS A 559 13.53 -45.78 4.77
CA LYS A 559 14.79 -45.49 4.06
C LYS A 559 15.32 -44.10 4.38
N ALA A 560 14.48 -43.08 4.40
CA ALA A 560 14.86 -41.69 4.68
C ALA A 560 15.39 -41.48 6.11
N GLN A 561 15.02 -42.35 7.05
CA GLN A 561 15.54 -42.37 8.42
C GLN A 561 16.87 -43.12 8.56
N SER A 562 17.27 -43.93 7.57
CA SER A 562 18.55 -44.65 7.60
C SER A 562 19.73 -43.69 7.46
N SER A 563 20.78 -43.94 8.25
CA SER A 563 22.08 -43.24 8.12
C SER A 563 22.77 -43.49 6.79
N ASP A 564 22.45 -44.60 6.10
CA ASP A 564 23.12 -45.02 4.86
C ASP A 564 22.85 -44.05 3.69
N VAL A 565 21.72 -43.35 3.73
CA VAL A 565 21.31 -42.41 2.69
C VAL A 565 21.56 -40.95 3.08
N GLU A 566 22.16 -40.68 4.25
CA GLU A 566 22.38 -39.32 4.74
C GLU A 566 23.23 -38.50 3.75
N GLY A 567 24.22 -39.15 3.12
CA GLY A 567 25.05 -38.54 2.10
C GLY A 567 24.37 -38.30 0.73
N GLN A 568 23.15 -38.80 0.55
CA GLN A 568 22.34 -38.69 -0.67
C GLN A 568 21.22 -37.65 -0.53
N LYS A 569 20.94 -37.18 0.70
CA LYS A 569 19.89 -36.19 0.94
C LYS A 569 20.30 -34.83 0.39
N GLN A 570 19.34 -34.14 -0.21
CA GLN A 570 19.54 -32.84 -0.83
C GLN A 570 18.52 -31.83 -0.29
N LYS A 571 18.73 -30.55 -0.56
CA LYS A 571 17.70 -29.53 -0.30
C LYS A 571 16.49 -29.76 -1.22
N PRO A 572 15.28 -29.35 -0.79
CA PRO A 572 14.16 -29.14 -1.70
C PRO A 572 14.55 -28.22 -2.86
N ILE A 573 13.94 -28.38 -4.03
CA ILE A 573 14.12 -27.39 -5.11
C ILE A 573 13.56 -26.03 -4.68
N GLY A 574 14.16 -24.96 -5.20
CA GLY A 574 13.73 -23.60 -4.95
C GLY A 574 13.10 -22.92 -6.17
N LEU A 575 12.01 -22.20 -5.96
CA LEU A 575 11.49 -21.15 -6.85
C LEU A 575 11.66 -19.80 -6.14
N MET A 576 12.06 -18.77 -6.87
CA MET A 576 12.29 -17.44 -6.32
C MET A 576 11.47 -16.39 -7.06
N PHE A 577 10.85 -15.48 -6.32
CA PHE A 577 9.99 -14.42 -6.83
C PHE A 577 10.48 -13.06 -6.33
N PHE A 578 10.57 -12.08 -7.22
CA PHE A 578 10.76 -10.67 -6.91
C PHE A 578 10.37 -9.84 -8.15
N HIS A 579 10.15 -8.55 -8.01
CA HIS A 579 9.53 -7.76 -9.08
C HIS A 579 10.49 -7.38 -10.21
N ILE A 580 11.54 -6.60 -9.90
CA ILE A 580 12.50 -6.09 -10.87
C ILE A 580 13.48 -7.20 -11.26
N PRO A 581 13.56 -7.58 -12.55
CA PRO A 581 14.39 -8.71 -12.98
C PRO A 581 15.89 -8.43 -12.83
N LEU A 582 16.66 -9.51 -12.69
CA LEU A 582 18.11 -9.47 -12.76
C LEU A 582 18.58 -9.29 -14.22
N PRO A 583 19.79 -8.74 -14.46
CA PRO A 583 20.38 -8.67 -15.80
C PRO A 583 20.42 -10.01 -16.55
N GLU A 584 20.58 -11.11 -15.82
CA GLU A 584 20.60 -12.48 -16.36
C GLU A 584 19.28 -12.89 -17.02
N ALA A 585 18.16 -12.27 -16.66
CA ALA A 585 16.89 -12.46 -17.36
C ALA A 585 16.93 -11.99 -18.83
N TYR A 586 17.95 -11.20 -19.20
CA TYR A 586 18.19 -10.69 -20.55
C TYR A 586 19.53 -11.15 -21.15
N ALA A 587 20.29 -11.99 -20.43
CA ALA A 587 21.56 -12.54 -20.89
C ALA A 587 21.38 -13.63 -21.96
N ARG A 588 22.46 -14.07 -22.60
CA ARG A 588 22.40 -15.17 -23.57
C ARG A 588 21.89 -16.45 -22.90
N ALA A 589 20.97 -17.13 -23.56
CA ALA A 589 20.40 -18.38 -23.07
C ALA A 589 21.37 -19.55 -23.24
N ASP A 590 21.25 -20.53 -22.35
CA ASP A 590 21.92 -21.81 -22.46
C ASP A 590 21.50 -22.53 -23.75
N ILE A 591 22.37 -23.37 -24.31
CA ILE A 591 22.10 -24.15 -25.51
C ILE A 591 21.64 -25.55 -25.12
N ASN A 592 20.56 -26.03 -25.73
CA ASN A 592 20.14 -27.42 -25.60
C ASN A 592 21.19 -28.34 -26.25
N PRO A 593 21.76 -29.33 -25.53
CA PRO A 593 22.83 -30.17 -26.06
C PRO A 593 22.38 -31.07 -27.21
N THR A 594 21.08 -31.39 -27.30
CA THR A 594 20.51 -32.27 -28.33
C THR A 594 20.01 -31.50 -29.56
N THR A 595 19.29 -30.39 -29.36
CA THR A 595 18.70 -29.63 -30.47
C THR A 595 19.59 -28.50 -30.97
N HIS A 596 20.64 -28.15 -30.22
CA HIS A 596 21.52 -26.99 -30.45
C HIS A 596 20.80 -25.64 -30.48
N GLY A 597 19.51 -25.58 -30.10
CA GLY A 597 18.74 -24.36 -29.97
C GLY A 597 18.97 -23.68 -28.62
N GLU A 598 18.77 -22.35 -28.59
CA GLU A 598 18.74 -21.59 -27.34
C GLU A 598 17.53 -22.02 -26.48
N LEU A 599 17.75 -22.21 -25.18
CA LEU A 599 16.72 -22.54 -24.20
C LEU A 599 15.94 -21.30 -23.78
N VAL A 600 15.25 -20.70 -24.73
CA VAL A 600 14.41 -19.51 -24.57
C VAL A 600 13.08 -19.70 -25.29
N PHE A 601 11.99 -19.24 -24.66
CA PHE A 601 10.66 -19.20 -25.26
C PHE A 601 9.86 -18.00 -24.73
N GLY A 602 8.77 -17.66 -25.41
CA GLY A 602 7.99 -16.45 -25.14
C GLY A 602 8.41 -15.27 -26.01
N ASN A 603 8.02 -14.06 -25.62
CA ASN A 603 8.12 -12.84 -26.41
C ASN A 603 8.79 -11.76 -25.58
N GLN A 604 9.84 -11.12 -26.13
CA GLN A 604 10.44 -9.92 -25.57
C GLN A 604 10.08 -8.74 -26.46
N ARG A 605 9.12 -7.91 -26.03
CA ARG A 605 8.66 -6.74 -26.80
C ARG A 605 9.19 -5.42 -26.25
N GLU A 606 9.86 -5.46 -25.10
CA GLU A 606 10.44 -4.30 -24.44
C GLU A 606 11.96 -4.45 -24.34
N ALA A 607 12.63 -3.31 -24.21
CA ALA A 607 14.05 -3.29 -23.87
C ALA A 607 14.27 -3.92 -22.48
N PRO A 608 15.49 -4.39 -22.17
CA PRO A 608 15.81 -4.86 -20.82
C PRO A 608 15.46 -3.83 -19.74
N LEU A 609 14.65 -4.25 -18.77
CA LEU A 609 14.21 -3.44 -17.62
C LEU A 609 14.77 -4.00 -16.30
N SER A 610 16.03 -4.46 -16.30
CA SER A 610 16.73 -4.88 -15.08
C SER A 610 17.43 -3.70 -14.41
N ALA A 611 17.82 -3.87 -13.14
CA ALA A 611 18.75 -2.95 -12.50
C ALA A 611 20.09 -2.90 -13.27
N GLU A 612 20.58 -1.69 -13.56
CA GLU A 612 21.82 -1.48 -14.34
C GLU A 612 23.09 -1.76 -13.53
N VAL A 613 23.01 -1.60 -12.21
CA VAL A 613 24.09 -1.79 -11.25
C VAL A 613 23.55 -2.63 -10.10
N GLY A 614 24.39 -3.45 -9.49
CA GLY A 614 23.99 -4.16 -8.28
C GLY A 614 25.08 -5.03 -7.68
N ASP A 615 24.74 -5.74 -6.61
CA ASP A 615 25.68 -6.58 -5.84
C ASP A 615 25.91 -7.97 -6.44
N HIS A 616 25.66 -8.14 -7.75
CA HIS A 616 25.80 -9.41 -8.48
C HIS A 616 25.08 -10.58 -7.81
N PHE A 617 23.81 -10.40 -7.47
CA PHE A 617 23.00 -11.37 -6.72
C PHE A 617 23.02 -12.77 -7.35
N PHE A 618 22.96 -12.87 -8.68
CA PHE A 618 23.00 -14.17 -9.35
C PHE A 618 24.30 -14.94 -9.07
N GLN A 619 25.46 -14.30 -9.27
CA GLN A 619 26.75 -14.94 -9.05
C GLN A 619 27.03 -15.16 -7.56
N ASN A 620 26.75 -14.16 -6.73
CA ASN A 620 27.11 -14.16 -5.32
C ASN A 620 26.13 -14.92 -4.43
N ALA A 621 24.89 -15.17 -4.88
CA ALA A 621 23.86 -15.87 -4.13
C ALA A 621 23.47 -17.19 -4.82
N ILE A 622 22.95 -17.12 -6.05
CA ILE A 622 22.39 -18.27 -6.76
C ILE A 622 23.47 -19.29 -7.12
N LEU A 623 24.54 -18.85 -7.77
CA LEU A 623 25.67 -19.72 -8.14
C LEU A 623 26.61 -20.05 -6.98
N ALA A 624 26.43 -19.41 -5.83
CA ALA A 624 27.14 -19.75 -4.60
C ALA A 624 26.43 -20.85 -3.79
N THR A 625 25.19 -21.19 -4.16
CA THR A 625 24.30 -22.02 -3.33
C THR A 625 23.82 -23.25 -4.10
N SER A 626 24.45 -24.38 -3.81
CA SER A 626 24.12 -25.68 -4.39
C SER A 626 22.93 -26.35 -3.68
N ILE A 627 22.19 -27.17 -4.44
CA ILE A 627 21.15 -28.05 -3.92
C ILE A 627 21.71 -29.19 -3.05
N SER A 628 22.95 -29.59 -3.30
CA SER A 628 23.71 -30.58 -2.53
C SER A 628 24.85 -29.91 -1.77
N ASP A 629 25.04 -30.28 -0.49
CA ASP A 629 26.17 -29.81 0.32
C ASP A 629 27.49 -30.47 -0.06
N ARG A 630 27.41 -31.67 -0.65
CA ARG A 630 28.58 -32.38 -1.14
C ARG A 630 28.78 -32.00 -2.60
N HIS A 631 29.93 -31.38 -2.89
CA HIS A 631 30.56 -31.50 -4.20
C HIS A 631 31.43 -32.75 -4.15
N PRO A 632 31.04 -33.87 -4.78
CA PRO A 632 31.96 -34.99 -4.97
C PRO A 632 33.23 -34.45 -5.63
N PRO A 633 34.44 -34.88 -5.20
CA PRO A 633 35.70 -34.42 -5.79
C PRO A 633 35.83 -34.69 -7.31
N ASN A 634 34.95 -35.54 -7.87
CA ASN A 634 34.87 -35.86 -9.30
C ASN A 634 33.58 -35.32 -9.98
N SER A 635 32.75 -34.54 -9.28
CA SER A 635 31.55 -33.92 -9.86
C SER A 635 31.93 -32.60 -10.51
N THR A 636 31.75 -32.51 -11.83
CA THR A 636 31.97 -31.29 -12.62
C THR A 636 30.74 -30.38 -12.68
N THR A 637 29.59 -30.84 -12.18
CA THR A 637 28.29 -30.16 -12.32
C THR A 637 27.86 -29.51 -11.02
N PHE A 638 28.04 -28.19 -10.94
CA PHE A 638 27.37 -27.36 -9.95
C PHE A 638 25.88 -27.31 -10.30
N GLU A 639 25.01 -27.69 -9.35
CA GLU A 639 23.57 -27.64 -9.52
C GLU A 639 22.95 -26.63 -8.54
N PRO A 640 22.43 -25.47 -9.02
CA PRO A 640 21.80 -24.48 -8.16
C PRO A 640 20.58 -25.05 -7.42
N GLU A 641 20.35 -24.60 -6.18
CA GLU A 641 19.09 -24.89 -5.46
C GLU A 641 17.88 -24.31 -6.20
N ILE A 642 17.99 -23.06 -6.65
CA ILE A 642 16.93 -22.36 -7.37
C ILE A 642 16.87 -22.86 -8.80
N LYS A 643 15.68 -23.31 -9.23
CA LYS A 643 15.42 -23.77 -10.59
C LYS A 643 14.78 -22.68 -11.45
N VAL A 644 13.99 -21.82 -10.82
CA VAL A 644 13.27 -20.74 -11.49
C VAL A 644 13.33 -19.46 -10.67
N ILE A 645 13.64 -18.36 -11.34
CA ILE A 645 13.48 -16.99 -10.88
C ILE A 645 12.35 -16.37 -11.69
N ALA A 646 11.31 -15.91 -11.02
CA ALA A 646 10.10 -15.37 -11.62
C ALA A 646 9.93 -13.89 -11.30
N ASN A 647 9.72 -13.08 -12.34
CA ASN A 647 9.67 -11.62 -12.26
C ASN A 647 8.42 -11.05 -12.93
N GLY A 648 8.04 -9.83 -12.52
CA GLY A 648 7.04 -8.98 -13.18
C GLY A 648 7.73 -7.88 -13.99
N HIS A 649 7.26 -6.63 -13.86
CA HIS A 649 7.93 -5.38 -14.26
C HIS A 649 8.02 -5.14 -15.77
N ALA A 650 8.41 -6.14 -16.56
CA ALA A 650 8.48 -6.06 -18.01
C ALA A 650 7.14 -6.44 -18.64
N HIS A 651 6.19 -5.51 -18.56
CA HIS A 651 4.78 -5.66 -18.91
C HIS A 651 4.53 -6.44 -20.22
N ALA A 652 5.21 -6.08 -21.31
CA ALA A 652 5.08 -6.74 -22.61
C ALA A 652 6.15 -7.78 -22.92
N THR A 653 6.85 -8.24 -21.90
CA THR A 653 7.80 -9.33 -21.99
C THR A 653 7.35 -10.52 -21.15
N ASP A 654 7.25 -11.67 -21.78
CA ASP A 654 6.80 -12.91 -21.16
C ASP A 654 7.77 -14.08 -21.42
N THR A 655 9.03 -13.74 -21.69
CA THR A 655 10.05 -14.75 -21.96
C THR A 655 10.38 -15.57 -20.73
N CYS A 656 10.68 -16.85 -20.95
CA CYS A 656 11.48 -17.67 -20.04
C CYS A 656 12.77 -18.02 -20.75
N ARG A 657 13.92 -17.75 -20.12
CA ARG A 657 15.23 -18.19 -20.63
C ARG A 657 16.02 -18.92 -19.56
N LYS A 658 16.71 -19.99 -19.96
CA LYS A 658 17.68 -20.65 -19.09
C LYS A 658 19.02 -19.94 -19.18
N HIS A 659 19.59 -19.55 -18.06
CA HIS A 659 20.92 -18.99 -17.97
C HIS A 659 21.68 -19.71 -16.85
N GLN A 660 22.80 -20.34 -17.20
CA GLN A 660 23.67 -21.07 -16.27
C GLN A 660 22.90 -22.03 -15.35
N GLY A 661 21.97 -22.80 -15.93
CA GLY A 661 21.21 -23.81 -15.18
C GLY A 661 19.89 -23.33 -14.57
N VAL A 662 19.60 -22.02 -14.54
CA VAL A 662 18.41 -21.44 -13.90
C VAL A 662 17.51 -20.77 -14.92
N TYR A 663 16.19 -21.01 -14.84
CA TYR A 663 15.23 -20.32 -15.69
C TYR A 663 14.84 -18.97 -15.10
N HIS A 664 14.98 -17.91 -15.88
CA HIS A 664 14.45 -16.58 -15.60
C HIS A 664 13.17 -16.38 -16.40
N CYS A 665 12.03 -16.24 -15.72
CA CYS A 665 10.70 -16.21 -16.31
C CYS A 665 9.97 -14.91 -15.98
N LEU A 666 9.62 -14.15 -17.02
CA LEU A 666 8.77 -12.97 -16.92
C LEU A 666 7.30 -13.37 -17.10
N SER A 667 6.41 -12.82 -16.29
CA SER A 667 4.96 -13.13 -16.30
C SER A 667 4.20 -12.41 -17.41
N GLY A 668 4.65 -11.21 -17.78
CA GLY A 668 3.89 -10.26 -18.59
C GLY A 668 2.74 -9.60 -17.81
N LEU A 669 2.08 -8.65 -18.47
CA LEU A 669 1.07 -7.77 -17.88
C LEU A 669 -0.27 -8.49 -17.68
N SER A 670 -0.72 -8.52 -16.43
CA SER A 670 -2.02 -9.09 -16.07
C SER A 670 -3.18 -8.08 -16.16
N SER A 671 -2.95 -6.78 -15.98
CA SER A 671 -4.06 -5.82 -15.87
C SER A 671 -4.27 -4.94 -17.09
N TYR A 672 -5.51 -4.50 -17.28
CA TYR A 672 -5.83 -3.41 -18.21
C TYR A 672 -5.45 -2.02 -17.67
N SER A 673 -5.07 -1.92 -16.41
CA SER A 673 -4.68 -0.66 -15.76
C SER A 673 -3.20 -0.35 -15.98
N GLY A 674 -2.36 -1.37 -16.21
CA GLY A 674 -0.95 -1.21 -16.57
C GLY A 674 -0.75 -0.78 -18.01
N ALA A 675 0.15 0.18 -18.22
CA ALA A 675 0.51 0.68 -19.53
C ALA A 675 1.60 -0.20 -20.17
N VAL A 676 1.47 -0.47 -21.46
CA VAL A 676 2.53 -1.11 -22.26
C VAL A 676 3.23 -0.01 -23.06
N ASP A 677 4.55 -0.13 -23.31
CA ASP A 677 5.25 0.78 -24.23
C ASP A 677 4.45 0.93 -25.54
N SER A 678 4.25 2.17 -25.98
CA SER A 678 3.63 2.54 -27.24
C SER A 678 3.97 1.61 -28.41
N LYS A 679 5.26 1.24 -28.61
CA LYS A 679 5.68 0.35 -29.71
C LYS A 679 5.15 -1.08 -29.55
N ALA A 680 5.09 -1.59 -28.33
CA ALA A 680 4.53 -2.90 -28.01
C ALA A 680 2.99 -2.88 -27.98
N SER A 681 2.38 -1.72 -27.67
CA SER A 681 0.93 -1.52 -27.61
C SER A 681 0.24 -1.60 -28.98
N TYR A 682 0.88 -1.08 -30.05
CA TYR A 682 0.34 -1.15 -31.42
C TYR A 682 0.16 -2.59 -31.94
N ALA A 683 0.79 -3.58 -31.30
CA ALA A 683 0.76 -4.98 -31.70
C ALA A 683 -0.19 -5.86 -30.87
N GLY A 684 -1.19 -5.26 -30.18
CA GLY A 684 -2.29 -5.99 -29.53
C GLY A 684 -1.84 -6.94 -28.41
N TRP A 685 -1.09 -6.43 -27.42
CA TRP A 685 -0.58 -7.25 -26.32
C TRP A 685 -1.69 -7.69 -25.33
N GLU A 686 -2.09 -8.96 -25.44
CA GLU A 686 -3.13 -9.58 -24.62
C GLU A 686 -2.67 -9.76 -23.16
N ARG A 687 -3.60 -9.53 -22.23
CA ARG A 687 -3.38 -9.72 -20.80
C ARG A 687 -3.17 -11.19 -20.49
N ARG A 688 -2.20 -11.48 -19.64
CA ARG A 688 -1.78 -12.85 -19.36
C ARG A 688 -1.22 -12.99 -17.96
N VAL A 689 -1.20 -14.24 -17.54
CA VAL A 689 -0.70 -14.72 -16.24
C VAL A 689 0.09 -15.99 -16.48
N ARG A 690 1.11 -16.22 -15.65
CA ARG A 690 1.96 -17.40 -15.74
C ARG A 690 1.56 -18.39 -14.66
N VAL A 691 1.50 -19.67 -15.03
CA VAL A 691 1.29 -20.77 -14.10
C VAL A 691 2.54 -21.65 -14.08
N PHE A 692 2.98 -22.01 -12.89
CA PHE A 692 4.00 -23.02 -12.63
C PHE A 692 3.33 -24.26 -12.07
N GLU A 693 3.57 -25.41 -12.69
CA GLU A 693 3.11 -26.72 -12.20
C GLU A 693 4.33 -27.47 -11.67
N VAL A 694 4.32 -27.77 -10.38
CA VAL A 694 5.31 -28.61 -9.72
C VAL A 694 4.70 -30.00 -9.56
N ASP A 695 5.25 -30.97 -10.26
CA ASP A 695 4.78 -32.36 -10.28
C ASP A 695 5.74 -33.27 -9.52
N ASN A 696 5.26 -34.49 -9.22
CA ASN A 696 6.04 -35.55 -8.61
C ASN A 696 6.75 -35.09 -7.33
N PHE A 697 6.07 -34.29 -6.51
CA PHE A 697 6.59 -33.80 -5.23
C PHE A 697 7.91 -33.00 -5.35
N GLY A 698 8.04 -32.17 -6.39
CA GLY A 698 9.21 -31.31 -6.59
C GLY A 698 10.26 -31.87 -7.55
N GLU A 699 9.99 -33.02 -8.19
CA GLU A 699 10.91 -33.62 -9.16
C GLU A 699 10.77 -33.07 -10.58
N LYS A 700 9.67 -32.37 -10.87
CA LYS A 700 9.46 -31.72 -12.16
C LYS A 700 8.78 -30.37 -11.99
N VAL A 701 9.29 -29.36 -12.69
CA VAL A 701 8.66 -28.04 -12.79
C VAL A 701 8.39 -27.73 -14.25
N SER A 702 7.15 -27.38 -14.54
CA SER A 702 6.73 -26.90 -15.86
C SER A 702 6.01 -25.56 -15.75
N THR A 703 5.88 -24.86 -16.86
CA THR A 703 5.14 -23.60 -16.94
C THR A 703 4.31 -23.51 -18.21
N TYR A 704 3.19 -22.82 -18.08
CA TYR A 704 2.37 -22.36 -19.20
C TYR A 704 1.83 -20.97 -18.86
N GLN A 705 1.18 -20.32 -19.83
CA GLN A 705 0.46 -19.09 -19.57
C GLN A 705 -1.03 -19.24 -19.87
N LEU A 706 -1.83 -18.42 -19.21
CA LEU A 706 -3.21 -18.17 -19.59
C LEU A 706 -3.30 -16.75 -20.11
N LYS A 707 -3.89 -16.56 -21.30
CA LYS A 707 -4.17 -15.25 -21.86
C LYS A 707 -5.67 -14.97 -21.90
N HIS A 708 -6.03 -13.70 -21.80
CA HIS A 708 -7.39 -13.22 -22.03
C HIS A 708 -7.65 -13.15 -23.54
N ALA A 709 -8.49 -14.05 -24.05
CA ALA A 709 -8.91 -14.06 -25.44
C ALA A 709 -10.12 -13.15 -25.63
N LEU A 710 -9.94 -12.08 -26.40
CA LEU A 710 -10.98 -11.07 -26.67
C LEU A 710 -11.81 -11.41 -27.91
N ASP A 711 -11.27 -12.24 -28.78
CA ASP A 711 -11.87 -12.67 -30.04
C ASP A 711 -12.80 -13.88 -29.89
N ASN A 712 -12.82 -14.53 -28.73
CA ASN A 712 -13.64 -15.70 -28.45
C ASN A 712 -14.38 -15.60 -27.10
N PRO A 713 -15.62 -15.06 -27.07
CA PRO A 713 -16.39 -14.90 -25.84
C PRO A 713 -16.73 -16.23 -25.14
N GLU A 714 -16.80 -17.33 -25.88
CA GLU A 714 -17.11 -18.67 -25.37
C GLU A 714 -15.90 -19.28 -24.62
N TYR A 715 -14.69 -18.97 -25.09
CA TYR A 715 -13.42 -19.39 -24.48
C TYR A 715 -12.56 -18.18 -24.14
N PRO A 716 -12.94 -17.38 -23.13
CA PRO A 716 -12.29 -16.12 -22.79
C PRO A 716 -10.88 -16.30 -22.20
N VAL A 717 -10.48 -17.54 -21.90
CA VAL A 717 -9.17 -17.87 -21.38
C VAL A 717 -8.54 -18.93 -22.28
N VAL A 718 -7.34 -18.65 -22.79
CA VAL A 718 -6.61 -19.56 -23.67
C VAL A 718 -5.28 -19.92 -23.04
N ARG A 719 -4.99 -21.23 -22.95
CA ARG A 719 -3.69 -21.76 -22.51
C ARG A 719 -2.66 -21.65 -23.64
N LEU A 720 -1.52 -21.04 -23.33
CA LEU A 720 -0.39 -20.89 -24.24
C LEU A 720 0.76 -21.79 -23.82
N GLY A 721 1.11 -22.72 -24.72
CA GLY A 721 2.27 -23.59 -24.56
C GLY A 721 2.22 -24.49 -23.33
N SER A 722 3.32 -25.22 -23.15
CA SER A 722 3.65 -25.94 -21.93
C SER A 722 5.12 -26.32 -22.02
N HIS A 723 5.93 -25.84 -21.09
CA HIS A 723 7.39 -25.98 -21.15
C HIS A 723 7.91 -26.57 -19.85
N VAL A 724 8.78 -27.57 -19.94
CA VAL A 724 9.48 -28.14 -18.78
C VAL A 724 10.68 -27.26 -18.47
N LEU A 725 10.75 -26.76 -17.23
CA LEU A 725 11.85 -25.92 -16.72
C LEU A 725 12.86 -26.74 -15.92
N PHE A 726 12.40 -27.80 -15.27
CA PHE A 726 13.23 -28.71 -14.49
C PHE A 726 12.59 -30.10 -14.49
N ASP A 727 13.41 -31.14 -14.63
CA ASP A 727 12.98 -32.54 -14.53
C ASP A 727 14.17 -33.38 -14.06
N SER A 728 14.11 -33.87 -12.82
CA SER A 728 15.21 -34.64 -12.21
C SER A 728 15.38 -36.05 -12.82
N PHE A 729 14.41 -36.53 -13.59
CA PHE A 729 14.48 -37.81 -14.29
C PHE A 729 15.09 -37.68 -15.69
N SER A 730 15.21 -36.46 -16.21
CA SER A 730 15.91 -36.20 -17.47
C SER A 730 17.41 -36.17 -17.22
N ASN A 731 18.19 -36.94 -18.00
CA ASN A 731 19.65 -36.81 -17.96
C ASN A 731 20.04 -35.38 -18.43
N PRO A 732 20.91 -34.68 -17.68
CA PRO A 732 21.26 -33.29 -17.94
C PRO A 732 21.89 -33.03 -19.31
#